data_AF-B7KHC0-F1
#
_entry.id   AF-B7KHC0-F1
#
_cell.length_a   1.000
_cell.length_b   1.000
_cell.length_c   1.000
_cell.angle_alpha   90.00
_cell.angle_beta   90.00
_cell.angle_gamma   90.00
#
_symmetry.space_group_name_H-M   'P 1'
#
loop_
_entity.id
_entity.type
_entity.pdbx_description
1 polymer ?
#
loop_
_entity_poly.entity_id
_entity_poly.type
_entity_poly.pdbx_seq_one_letter_code
_entity_poly.pdbx_strand_id
1 'polypeptide(L)'
;MKILKTQTLRGPNYWSIRRNKLIIMRLDLEDLAEKPSNQIPGFYEGLVEVLPSLVEHFCSPGRRGGFLERVREGTYMGHIVEHVALELQELAKMPVGFGRTRETSTPGVYNVVYEYVEEQAGRYAGRAAVRLCRSIVDTGTYPSEELAQDLADLKDLHTNAALGPSTETIITEAEARKIPWILLSARAMVQLGYGVYQKRIQATLTEHSGILAVELACDKEGTKTILQDAGIPVPKGTVIQYVDELAEAIEDVGGFPIVVKPLDGNHGRGITIDVNSWEEAEEAYDLASTASKTRSVIIERYYRGSDHRVLVINGKLVAVAERIPARVIGDGRSTIQELIEITNQDPNRGEGHDNVLTKITVDKTSLSVLSRQGYTLESVLKEGEIAYLRATANLSTGGIAIDRTDDIHPENIWIAERVAKTIGLDIAGIDVVTPDITKPLREVDGVIVEVNAAPGFRMHVAPSQGLPRNVAAPVLDMLFPPGTPCRVPIISITGTNGKTTTTRLTAHIYRQTGKVVGYTTTDGIYVGEFLVEKGDNTGPYSASVILKDPTVEIAVLESARGGILRSGLAFDTCDVGVVLNVAADHLGIGDIETVEQMAKVKSVVAEIVHPDGYAILNADDPLVVQMAERVKGKVAYFSMNPDNPIIHDHLRRNGLAAVYENGYLSIMEGKWTLRIEEAVNVPVTMGGMAPFMIANALAACLAAFAHGVDIEIIRQGVRTFKPSENQTPGRMNLFNLGSYHALVDYAHNPAGYEAVGGFVRNWRGERLGVVGGPGDRRDEDLILLGQLSAQIFDRIIVKEDDDTRGRERGEVADLIVKGITQENPHVKYEIILNEVTAIEEGLAQVAQNGLVVIFPESVSRSISLIKKHNPISDNGLGG
;
A
#
# COMPACT_ATOMS: atom_id res chain seq x y z
N MET A 1 13.14 21.89 -22.04
CA MET A 1 12.53 21.19 -20.88
C MET A 1 13.46 20.13 -20.28
N LYS A 2 13.53 20.09 -18.94
CA LYS A 2 14.34 19.14 -18.16
C LYS A 2 13.58 18.60 -16.95
N ILE A 3 13.56 17.28 -16.79
CA ILE A 3 12.99 16.64 -15.59
C ILE A 3 14.02 16.77 -14.46
N LEU A 4 13.68 17.50 -13.41
CA LEU A 4 14.53 17.70 -12.25
C LEU A 4 14.36 16.58 -11.21
N LYS A 5 13.13 16.07 -11.06
CA LYS A 5 12.80 15.06 -10.05
C LYS A 5 11.52 14.32 -10.41
N THR A 6 11.44 13.03 -10.07
CA THR A 6 10.20 12.24 -10.16
C THR A 6 9.93 11.51 -8.85
N GLN A 7 8.76 11.75 -8.27
CA GLN A 7 8.29 11.13 -7.03
C GLN A 7 7.02 10.32 -7.28
N THR A 8 6.79 9.30 -6.45
CA THR A 8 5.58 8.46 -6.50
C THR A 8 4.88 8.50 -5.16
N LEU A 9 3.58 8.81 -5.18
CA LEU A 9 2.67 8.75 -4.04
C LEU A 9 1.84 7.47 -4.12
N ARG A 10 1.65 6.77 -3.00
CA ARG A 10 0.99 5.45 -2.93
C ARG A 10 -0.23 5.40 -2.00
N GLY A 11 -0.64 6.54 -1.47
CA GLY A 11 -1.76 6.67 -0.55
C GLY A 11 -2.30 8.10 -0.53
N PRO A 12 -3.25 8.38 0.37
CA PRO A 12 -3.78 9.73 0.57
C PRO A 12 -2.64 10.75 0.74
N ASN A 13 -2.75 11.88 0.04
CA ASN A 13 -1.64 12.82 -0.09
C ASN A 13 -2.12 14.27 -0.25
N TYR A 14 -1.16 15.20 -0.29
CA TYR A 14 -1.41 16.64 -0.39
C TYR A 14 -2.21 17.07 -1.66
N TRP A 15 -2.06 16.33 -2.76
CA TRP A 15 -2.72 16.65 -4.03
C TRP A 15 -4.15 16.13 -4.08
N SER A 16 -4.38 14.96 -3.48
CA SER A 16 -5.69 14.32 -3.36
C SER A 16 -5.71 13.30 -2.23
N ILE A 17 -6.75 13.35 -1.40
CA ILE A 17 -7.04 12.29 -0.42
C ILE A 17 -7.75 11.08 -1.03
N ARG A 18 -8.25 11.20 -2.27
CA ARG A 18 -9.02 10.14 -2.97
C ARG A 18 -8.21 9.44 -4.05
N ARG A 19 -7.25 10.14 -4.65
CA ARG A 19 -6.39 9.63 -5.72
C ARG A 19 -5.04 9.29 -5.09
N ASN A 20 -4.85 8.00 -4.85
CA ASN A 20 -3.77 7.49 -4.00
C ASN A 20 -2.49 7.18 -4.80
N LYS A 21 -2.63 6.92 -6.10
CA LYS A 21 -1.53 6.57 -7.01
C LYS A 21 -1.22 7.75 -7.93
N LEU A 22 -0.28 8.61 -7.52
CA LEU A 22 0.11 9.79 -8.29
C LEU A 22 1.63 9.83 -8.53
N ILE A 23 2.02 10.22 -9.74
CA ILE A 23 3.39 10.65 -10.03
C ILE A 23 3.46 12.17 -9.87
N ILE A 24 4.49 12.68 -9.21
CA ILE A 24 4.86 14.09 -9.20
C ILE A 24 6.16 14.24 -9.98
N MET A 25 6.10 14.93 -11.10
CA MET A 25 7.26 15.25 -11.92
C MET A 25 7.59 16.74 -11.82
N ARG A 26 8.75 17.07 -11.25
CA ARG A 26 9.26 18.44 -11.24
C ARG A 26 9.94 18.71 -12.58
N LEU A 27 9.35 19.59 -13.37
CA LEU A 27 9.73 19.87 -14.75
C LEU A 27 10.16 21.33 -14.88
N ASP A 28 11.41 21.55 -15.27
CA ASP A 28 11.91 22.85 -15.70
C ASP A 28 11.56 23.04 -17.18
N LEU A 29 10.80 24.09 -17.50
CA LEU A 29 10.42 24.38 -18.88
C LEU A 29 11.57 24.98 -19.69
N GLU A 30 12.63 25.45 -19.05
CA GLU A 30 13.77 26.14 -19.67
C GLU A 30 13.27 27.31 -20.54
N ASP A 31 13.64 27.37 -21.82
CA ASP A 31 13.27 28.44 -22.75
C ASP A 31 11.77 28.45 -23.14
N LEU A 32 11.02 27.40 -22.76
CA LEU A 32 9.57 27.32 -22.99
C LEU A 32 8.74 27.91 -21.83
N ALA A 33 9.37 28.35 -20.74
CA ALA A 33 8.65 28.98 -19.62
C ALA A 33 7.84 30.21 -20.05
N GLU A 34 8.36 30.97 -21.01
CA GLU A 34 7.75 32.21 -21.52
C GLU A 34 6.99 32.02 -22.84
N LYS A 35 6.90 30.79 -23.36
CA LYS A 35 6.30 30.49 -24.67
C LYS A 35 5.09 29.56 -24.50
N PRO A 36 3.86 30.10 -24.37
CA PRO A 36 2.66 29.28 -24.38
C PRO A 36 2.49 28.56 -25.73
N SER A 37 1.75 27.46 -25.74
CA SER A 37 1.59 26.57 -26.90
C SER A 37 1.14 27.25 -28.18
N ASN A 38 0.34 28.31 -28.11
CA ASN A 38 -0.14 29.07 -29.27
C ASN A 38 0.93 29.95 -29.92
N GLN A 39 2.08 30.14 -29.27
CA GLN A 39 3.25 30.84 -29.82
C GLN A 39 4.30 29.88 -30.39
N ILE A 40 4.08 28.56 -30.32
CA ILE A 40 4.98 27.54 -30.85
C ILE A 40 4.43 27.07 -32.21
N PRO A 41 5.05 27.47 -33.34
CA PRO A 41 4.51 27.17 -34.66
C PRO A 41 4.38 25.67 -34.91
N GLY A 42 3.22 25.22 -35.40
CA GLY A 42 2.97 23.82 -35.75
C GLY A 42 2.76 22.87 -34.55
N PHE A 43 2.85 23.37 -33.32
CA PHE A 43 2.75 22.51 -32.13
C PHE A 43 1.35 21.89 -31.98
N TYR A 44 0.30 22.69 -32.20
CA TYR A 44 -1.08 22.21 -32.10
C TYR A 44 -1.36 21.13 -33.15
N GLU A 45 -0.96 21.37 -34.39
CA GLU A 45 -1.14 20.44 -35.51
C GLU A 45 -0.38 19.14 -35.25
N GLY A 46 0.90 19.22 -34.86
CA GLY A 46 1.71 18.06 -34.55
C GLY A 46 1.16 17.24 -33.37
N LEU A 47 0.66 17.90 -32.32
CA LEU A 47 0.08 17.18 -31.17
C LEU A 47 -1.20 16.43 -31.55
N VAL A 48 -2.09 17.04 -32.33
CA VAL A 48 -3.36 16.42 -32.75
C VAL A 48 -3.12 15.33 -33.80
N GLU A 49 -2.11 15.47 -34.65
CA GLU A 49 -1.70 14.43 -35.59
C GLU A 49 -1.18 13.18 -34.86
N VAL A 50 -0.32 13.37 -33.86
CA VAL A 50 0.30 12.27 -33.11
C VAL A 50 -0.69 11.62 -32.13
N LEU A 51 -1.52 12.42 -31.44
CA LEU A 51 -2.46 11.97 -30.40
C LEU A 51 -3.87 12.53 -30.63
N PRO A 52 -4.60 12.07 -31.66
CA PRO A 52 -5.92 12.60 -32.01
C PRO A 52 -6.98 12.36 -30.93
N SER A 53 -6.82 11.32 -30.11
CA SER A 53 -7.72 10.95 -29.00
C SER A 53 -7.71 11.93 -27.82
N LEU A 54 -6.74 12.86 -27.75
CA LEU A 54 -6.74 13.96 -26.79
C LEU A 54 -8.00 14.85 -26.87
N VAL A 55 -8.79 14.74 -27.95
CA VAL A 55 -10.12 15.35 -28.03
C VAL A 55 -11.08 14.84 -26.95
N GLU A 56 -10.88 13.65 -26.39
CA GLU A 56 -11.69 13.13 -25.28
C GLU A 56 -11.33 13.75 -23.93
N HIS A 57 -10.20 14.45 -23.83
CA HIS A 57 -9.75 15.04 -22.57
C HIS A 57 -10.56 16.29 -22.19
N PHE A 58 -11.04 16.27 -20.95
CA PHE A 58 -11.71 17.39 -20.30
C PHE A 58 -10.69 18.27 -19.57
N CYS A 59 -10.95 19.56 -19.50
CA CYS A 59 -10.15 20.54 -18.75
C CYS A 59 -11.11 21.56 -18.09
N SER A 60 -10.64 22.77 -17.76
CA SER A 60 -11.45 23.85 -17.17
C SER A 60 -12.78 24.13 -17.88
N PRO A 61 -12.90 24.04 -19.23
CA PRO A 61 -14.18 24.22 -19.92
C PRO A 61 -15.22 23.11 -19.63
N GLY A 62 -14.83 22.01 -19.00
CA GLY A 62 -15.75 20.94 -18.56
C GLY A 62 -16.45 20.18 -19.69
N ARG A 63 -15.95 20.27 -20.92
CA ARG A 63 -16.51 19.63 -22.12
C ARG A 63 -15.46 18.85 -22.91
N ARG A 64 -15.92 17.88 -23.69
CA ARG A 64 -15.11 17.17 -24.70
C ARG A 64 -14.39 18.18 -25.61
N GLY A 65 -13.11 17.94 -25.86
CA GLY A 65 -12.21 18.82 -26.63
C GLY A 65 -11.73 20.05 -25.87
N GLY A 66 -12.15 20.25 -24.61
CA GLY A 66 -11.79 21.42 -23.82
C GLY A 66 -10.29 21.53 -23.54
N PHE A 67 -9.55 20.41 -23.51
CA PHE A 67 -8.09 20.45 -23.42
C PHE A 67 -7.45 21.01 -24.71
N LEU A 68 -7.82 20.47 -25.88
CA LEU A 68 -7.28 20.94 -27.16
C LEU A 68 -7.63 22.41 -27.43
N GLU A 69 -8.81 22.87 -26.99
CA GLU A 69 -9.18 24.29 -27.01
C GLU A 69 -8.16 25.14 -26.24
N ARG A 70 -7.76 24.72 -25.03
CA ARG A 70 -6.73 25.42 -24.23
C ARG A 70 -5.35 25.38 -24.87
N VAL A 71 -4.98 24.28 -25.52
CA VAL A 71 -3.71 24.19 -26.28
C VAL A 71 -3.71 25.22 -27.42
N ARG A 72 -4.84 25.40 -28.11
CA ARG A 72 -4.98 26.38 -29.19
C ARG A 72 -5.01 27.82 -28.68
N GLU A 73 -5.70 28.09 -27.56
CA GLU A 73 -5.74 29.41 -26.92
C GLU A 73 -4.39 29.83 -26.32
N GLY A 74 -3.56 28.84 -25.92
CA GLY A 74 -2.29 29.04 -25.25
C GLY A 74 -2.33 28.51 -23.82
N THR A 75 -1.57 27.44 -23.59
CA THR A 75 -1.29 26.90 -22.25
C THR A 75 0.19 26.51 -22.15
N TYR A 76 0.66 26.26 -20.92
CA TYR A 76 2.07 25.98 -20.68
C TYR A 76 2.39 24.50 -20.82
N MET A 77 3.63 24.21 -21.22
CA MET A 77 4.05 22.86 -21.58
C MET A 77 3.93 21.85 -20.43
N GLY A 78 4.06 22.28 -19.16
CA GLY A 78 3.82 21.40 -18.01
C GLY A 78 2.40 20.82 -17.98
N HIS A 79 1.38 21.63 -18.31
CA HIS A 79 -0.01 21.19 -18.37
C HIS A 79 -0.27 20.28 -19.59
N ILE A 80 0.46 20.47 -20.68
CA ILE A 80 0.34 19.62 -21.88
C ILE A 80 0.97 18.26 -21.61
N VAL A 81 2.17 18.24 -21.03
CA VAL A 81 2.88 17.01 -20.63
C VAL A 81 2.04 16.17 -19.66
N GLU A 82 1.28 16.79 -18.76
CA GLU A 82 0.32 16.09 -17.89
C GLU A 82 -0.70 15.27 -18.70
N HIS A 83 -1.40 15.92 -19.62
CA HIS A 83 -2.44 15.28 -20.43
C HIS A 83 -1.84 14.25 -21.40
N VAL A 84 -0.65 14.50 -21.95
CA VAL A 84 0.06 13.52 -22.79
C VAL A 84 0.45 12.28 -21.97
N ALA A 85 0.92 12.44 -20.74
CA ALA A 85 1.26 11.31 -19.87
C ALA A 85 0.03 10.47 -19.49
N LEU A 86 -1.14 11.10 -19.32
CA LEU A 86 -2.42 10.40 -19.13
C LEU A 86 -2.83 9.66 -20.41
N GLU A 87 -2.77 10.33 -21.56
CA GLU A 87 -3.16 9.77 -22.86
C GLU A 87 -2.32 8.54 -23.24
N LEU A 88 -0.99 8.61 -23.05
CA LEU A 88 -0.11 7.48 -23.35
C LEU A 88 -0.47 6.23 -22.52
N GLN A 89 -0.90 6.42 -21.26
CA GLN A 89 -1.38 5.32 -20.42
C GLN A 89 -2.74 4.78 -20.89
N GLU A 90 -3.68 5.64 -21.24
CA GLU A 90 -5.00 5.26 -21.79
C GLU A 90 -4.87 4.46 -23.09
N LEU A 91 -4.00 4.90 -24.01
CA LEU A 91 -3.70 4.18 -25.25
C LEU A 91 -3.05 2.81 -25.00
N ALA A 92 -2.34 2.67 -23.88
CA ALA A 92 -1.79 1.42 -23.38
C ALA A 92 -2.78 0.62 -22.49
N LYS A 93 -4.08 0.97 -22.49
CA LYS A 93 -5.17 0.31 -21.75
C LYS A 93 -5.07 0.41 -20.22
N MET A 94 -4.36 1.42 -19.71
CA MET A 94 -4.30 1.74 -18.29
C MET A 94 -5.21 2.94 -18.00
N PRO A 95 -6.44 2.75 -17.49
CA PRO A 95 -7.38 3.85 -17.31
C PRO A 95 -6.91 4.81 -16.22
N VAL A 96 -6.70 6.07 -16.59
CA VAL A 96 -6.23 7.16 -15.71
C VAL A 96 -6.87 8.47 -16.12
N GLY A 97 -7.24 9.32 -15.15
CA GLY A 97 -7.97 10.55 -15.49
C GLY A 97 -7.68 11.75 -14.62
N PHE A 98 -6.95 11.59 -13.51
CA PHE A 98 -6.62 12.70 -12.65
C PHE A 98 -5.25 13.31 -13.01
N GLY A 99 -5.26 14.61 -13.28
CA GLY A 99 -4.06 15.43 -13.48
C GLY A 99 -4.16 16.76 -12.73
N ARG A 100 -3.02 17.31 -12.33
CA ARG A 100 -2.90 18.67 -11.80
C ARG A 100 -1.49 19.23 -11.96
N THR A 101 -1.39 20.37 -12.64
CA THR A 101 -0.12 21.09 -12.82
C THR A 101 -0.13 22.40 -12.04
N ARG A 102 0.96 22.68 -11.31
CA ARG A 102 1.19 23.92 -10.57
C ARG A 102 2.64 24.38 -10.71
N GLU A 103 2.84 25.67 -10.95
CA GLU A 103 4.17 26.26 -10.88
C GLU A 103 4.70 26.21 -9.43
N THR A 104 6.01 26.04 -9.28
CA THR A 104 6.70 26.07 -8.00
C THR A 104 7.08 27.50 -7.62
N SER A 105 7.75 27.70 -6.48
CA SER A 105 8.32 29.00 -6.14
C SER A 105 9.49 29.42 -7.04
N THR A 106 10.07 28.48 -7.80
CA THR A 106 11.05 28.78 -8.85
C THR A 106 10.31 29.03 -10.18
N PRO A 107 10.36 30.26 -10.74
CA PRO A 107 9.70 30.57 -12.01
C PRO A 107 10.15 29.63 -13.13
N GLY A 108 9.20 29.21 -13.97
CA GLY A 108 9.45 28.28 -15.08
C GLY A 108 9.58 26.80 -14.66
N VAL A 109 9.55 26.49 -13.37
CA VAL A 109 9.59 25.12 -12.84
C VAL A 109 8.23 24.72 -12.30
N TYR A 110 7.72 23.57 -12.75
CA TYR A 110 6.36 23.10 -12.47
C TYR A 110 6.36 21.73 -11.78
N ASN A 111 5.42 21.53 -10.86
CA ASN A 111 4.98 20.22 -10.42
C ASN A 111 3.87 19.73 -11.35
N VAL A 112 4.20 18.75 -12.19
CA VAL A 112 3.27 18.05 -13.09
C VAL A 112 2.82 16.77 -12.39
N VAL A 113 1.55 16.72 -11.98
CA VAL A 113 1.00 15.60 -11.21
C VAL A 113 -0.03 14.85 -12.04
N TYR A 114 0.10 13.53 -12.13
CA TYR A 114 -0.84 12.69 -12.88
C TYR A 114 -0.98 11.31 -12.24
N GLU A 115 -2.15 10.70 -12.45
CA GLU A 115 -2.50 9.37 -11.97
C GLU A 115 -1.74 8.27 -12.72
N TYR A 116 -1.51 7.15 -12.04
CA TYR A 116 -0.94 5.95 -12.63
C TYR A 116 -1.69 4.70 -12.17
N VAL A 117 -1.76 3.70 -13.05
CA VAL A 117 -2.22 2.34 -12.67
C VAL A 117 -1.06 1.55 -12.08
N GLU A 118 0.04 1.49 -12.83
CA GLU A 118 1.30 0.85 -12.45
C GLU A 118 2.45 1.87 -12.34
N GLU A 119 3.27 1.75 -11.29
CA GLU A 119 4.23 2.80 -10.94
C GLU A 119 5.31 2.98 -12.01
N GLN A 120 5.87 1.88 -12.51
CA GLN A 120 6.93 1.95 -13.53
C GLN A 120 6.39 2.49 -14.85
N ALA A 121 5.17 2.09 -15.22
CA ALA A 121 4.48 2.59 -16.40
C ALA A 121 4.20 4.09 -16.29
N GLY A 122 3.67 4.57 -15.16
CA GLY A 122 3.45 6.00 -14.94
C GLY A 122 4.74 6.82 -15.01
N ARG A 123 5.83 6.34 -14.39
CA ARG A 123 7.16 6.98 -14.49
C ARG A 123 7.69 7.01 -15.93
N TYR A 124 7.45 5.95 -16.70
CA TYR A 124 7.81 5.88 -18.11
C TYR A 124 6.99 6.88 -18.93
N ALA A 125 5.66 6.88 -18.76
CA ALA A 125 4.73 7.76 -19.46
C ALA A 125 5.08 9.24 -19.28
N GLY A 126 5.50 9.66 -18.09
CA GLY A 126 6.00 11.03 -17.89
C GLY A 126 7.26 11.38 -18.69
N ARG A 127 8.23 10.46 -18.76
CA ARG A 127 9.45 10.66 -19.56
C ARG A 127 9.14 10.69 -21.05
N ALA A 128 8.30 9.76 -21.50
CA ALA A 128 7.82 9.69 -22.88
C ALA A 128 7.05 10.95 -23.26
N ALA A 129 6.15 11.45 -22.40
CA ALA A 129 5.41 12.68 -22.62
C ALA A 129 6.32 13.90 -22.79
N VAL A 130 7.36 14.05 -21.95
CA VAL A 130 8.34 15.14 -22.09
C VAL A 130 9.12 15.00 -23.41
N ARG A 131 9.54 13.79 -23.79
CA ARG A 131 10.25 13.54 -25.06
C ARG A 131 9.36 13.85 -26.26
N LEU A 132 8.11 13.37 -26.26
CA LEU A 132 7.12 13.61 -27.31
C LEU A 132 6.85 15.11 -27.47
N CYS A 133 6.51 15.82 -26.39
CA CYS A 133 6.27 17.26 -26.45
C CYS A 133 7.51 18.03 -26.93
N ARG A 134 8.71 17.64 -26.49
CA ARG A 134 9.96 18.27 -26.93
C ARG A 134 10.20 18.05 -28.44
N SER A 135 9.99 16.84 -28.94
CA SER A 135 10.12 16.56 -30.38
C SER A 135 9.19 17.42 -31.22
N ILE A 136 7.92 17.56 -30.79
CA ILE A 136 6.95 18.40 -31.51
C ILE A 136 7.37 19.88 -31.47
N VAL A 137 7.89 20.37 -30.34
CA VAL A 137 8.43 21.74 -30.26
C VAL A 137 9.61 21.93 -31.24
N ASP A 138 10.53 20.96 -31.29
CA ASP A 138 11.78 21.08 -32.05
C ASP A 138 11.58 20.82 -33.56
N THR A 139 10.62 19.97 -33.93
CA THR A 139 10.48 19.44 -35.30
C THR A 139 9.08 19.56 -35.90
N GLY A 140 8.07 19.91 -35.10
CA GLY A 140 6.66 19.95 -35.50
C GLY A 140 5.95 18.59 -35.49
N THR A 141 6.65 17.49 -35.18
CA THR A 141 6.07 16.13 -35.20
C THR A 141 6.73 15.20 -34.17
N TYR A 142 6.15 14.01 -34.01
CA TYR A 142 6.76 12.89 -33.29
C TYR A 142 6.75 11.65 -34.18
N PRO A 143 7.89 10.97 -34.40
CA PRO A 143 7.95 9.79 -35.27
C PRO A 143 6.97 8.70 -34.84
N SER A 144 6.18 8.17 -35.78
CA SER A 144 5.19 7.13 -35.52
C SER A 144 5.81 5.83 -35.00
N GLU A 145 7.04 5.50 -35.42
CA GLU A 145 7.81 4.36 -34.92
C GLU A 145 8.17 4.52 -33.44
N GLU A 146 8.54 5.73 -33.00
CA GLU A 146 8.82 5.99 -31.59
C GLU A 146 7.55 5.93 -30.73
N LEU A 147 6.44 6.50 -31.22
CA LEU A 147 5.15 6.37 -30.52
C LEU A 147 4.74 4.90 -30.38
N ALA A 148 4.90 4.10 -31.44
CA ALA A 148 4.60 2.68 -31.40
C ALA A 148 5.48 1.94 -30.38
N GLN A 149 6.77 2.28 -30.29
CA GLN A 149 7.67 1.72 -29.28
C GLN A 149 7.28 2.13 -27.86
N ASP A 150 6.92 3.41 -27.63
CA ASP A 150 6.48 3.88 -26.32
C ASP A 150 5.23 3.16 -25.83
N LEU A 151 4.27 2.95 -26.74
CA LEU A 151 3.05 2.20 -26.44
C LEU A 151 3.33 0.71 -26.22
N ALA A 152 4.31 0.13 -26.91
CA ALA A 152 4.74 -1.25 -26.69
C ALA A 152 5.41 -1.41 -25.31
N ASP A 153 6.36 -0.54 -24.96
CA ASP A 153 7.04 -0.54 -23.67
C ASP A 153 6.05 -0.35 -22.51
N LEU A 154 5.07 0.55 -22.66
CA LEU A 154 4.02 0.77 -21.67
C LEU A 154 3.13 -0.47 -21.48
N LYS A 155 2.77 -1.15 -22.57
CA LYS A 155 2.02 -2.42 -22.51
C LYS A 155 2.84 -3.51 -21.85
N ASP A 156 4.13 -3.63 -22.17
CA ASP A 156 5.02 -4.61 -21.55
C ASP A 156 5.18 -4.36 -20.04
N LEU A 157 5.35 -3.09 -19.64
CA LEU A 157 5.41 -2.71 -18.22
C LEU A 157 4.10 -3.04 -17.50
N HIS A 158 2.96 -2.81 -18.14
CA HIS A 158 1.65 -3.15 -17.60
C HIS A 158 1.48 -4.67 -17.43
N THR A 159 1.75 -5.44 -18.48
CA THR A 159 1.62 -6.91 -18.49
C THR A 159 2.56 -7.59 -17.48
N ASN A 160 3.79 -7.10 -17.35
CA ASN A 160 4.76 -7.66 -16.40
C ASN A 160 4.40 -7.39 -14.93
N ALA A 161 3.66 -6.31 -14.67
CA ALA A 161 3.20 -5.97 -13.33
C ALA A 161 1.79 -6.51 -13.02
N ALA A 162 1.06 -6.96 -14.04
CA ALA A 162 -0.31 -7.44 -13.88
C ALA A 162 -0.36 -8.63 -12.92
N LEU A 163 -1.36 -8.60 -12.05
CA LEU A 163 -1.68 -9.75 -11.22
C LEU A 163 -2.27 -10.85 -12.11
N GLY A 164 -1.98 -12.11 -11.79
CA GLY A 164 -2.64 -13.22 -12.48
C GLY A 164 -4.16 -13.12 -12.34
N PRO A 165 -4.96 -13.57 -13.34
CA PRO A 165 -6.43 -13.34 -13.35
C PRO A 165 -7.16 -13.80 -12.09
N SER A 166 -6.72 -14.92 -11.49
CA SER A 166 -7.30 -15.41 -10.25
C SER A 166 -6.98 -14.51 -9.05
N THR A 167 -5.74 -14.02 -8.95
CA THR A 167 -5.33 -13.08 -7.90
C THR A 167 -6.09 -11.77 -8.04
N GLU A 168 -6.20 -11.24 -9.25
CA GLU A 168 -6.94 -10.01 -9.53
C GLU A 168 -8.43 -10.12 -9.15
N THR A 169 -9.05 -11.28 -9.40
CA THR A 169 -10.43 -11.55 -8.96
C THR A 169 -10.55 -11.44 -7.44
N ILE A 170 -9.61 -12.01 -6.67
CA ILE A 170 -9.61 -11.94 -5.21
C ILE A 170 -9.38 -10.51 -4.73
N ILE A 171 -8.46 -9.77 -5.35
CA ILE A 171 -8.17 -8.36 -5.00
C ILE A 171 -9.37 -7.46 -5.28
N THR A 172 -10.02 -7.60 -6.44
CA THR A 172 -11.20 -6.80 -6.79
C THR A 172 -12.33 -7.00 -5.77
N GLU A 173 -12.57 -8.24 -5.34
CA GLU A 173 -13.54 -8.54 -4.27
C GLU A 173 -13.07 -7.97 -2.92
N ALA A 174 -11.78 -8.00 -2.60
CA ALA A 174 -11.23 -7.44 -1.37
C ALA A 174 -11.42 -5.91 -1.32
N GLU A 175 -11.17 -5.21 -2.42
CA GLU A 175 -11.40 -3.78 -2.57
C GLU A 175 -12.89 -3.43 -2.44
N ALA A 176 -13.79 -4.23 -3.03
CA ALA A 176 -15.24 -4.06 -2.89
C ALA A 176 -15.68 -4.19 -1.41
N ARG A 177 -15.01 -5.05 -0.63
CA ARG A 177 -15.21 -5.22 0.81
C ARG A 177 -14.39 -4.26 1.68
N LYS A 178 -13.63 -3.34 1.09
CA LYS A 178 -12.73 -2.39 1.76
C LYS A 178 -11.63 -3.05 2.62
N ILE A 179 -11.27 -4.29 2.27
CA ILE A 179 -10.14 -5.01 2.86
C ILE A 179 -8.87 -4.44 2.22
N PRO A 180 -7.94 -3.86 3.01
CA PRO A 180 -6.73 -3.30 2.45
C PRO A 180 -5.83 -4.44 1.96
N TRP A 181 -5.00 -4.16 0.97
CA TRP A 181 -4.04 -5.15 0.48
C TRP A 181 -2.69 -4.52 0.16
N ILE A 182 -1.64 -5.35 0.22
CA ILE A 182 -0.26 -4.95 -0.08
C ILE A 182 0.40 -6.05 -0.91
N LEU A 183 0.98 -5.69 -2.05
CA LEU A 183 1.87 -6.58 -2.78
C LEU A 183 3.21 -6.70 -2.04
N LEU A 184 3.62 -7.91 -1.71
CA LEU A 184 4.90 -8.20 -1.09
C LEU A 184 5.97 -8.38 -2.18
N SER A 185 7.19 -7.94 -1.90
CA SER A 185 8.31 -7.99 -2.86
C SER A 185 8.76 -9.42 -3.20
N ALA A 186 8.38 -10.41 -2.38
CA ALA A 186 8.77 -11.80 -2.55
C ALA A 186 7.64 -12.62 -3.19
N ARG A 187 7.99 -13.41 -4.22
CA ARG A 187 7.16 -14.48 -4.82
C ARG A 187 5.75 -14.05 -5.27
N ALA A 188 5.56 -12.77 -5.64
CA ALA A 188 4.25 -12.22 -6.02
C ALA A 188 3.14 -12.51 -4.96
N MET A 189 3.53 -12.59 -3.69
CA MET A 189 2.57 -12.77 -2.60
C MET A 189 1.80 -11.49 -2.33
N VAL A 190 0.54 -11.64 -1.97
CA VAL A 190 -0.34 -10.56 -1.56
C VAL A 190 -0.67 -10.73 -0.08
N GLN A 191 -0.51 -9.65 0.68
CA GLN A 191 -1.07 -9.52 2.01
C GLN A 191 -2.45 -8.86 1.90
N LEU A 192 -3.46 -9.45 2.52
CA LEU A 192 -4.78 -8.87 2.76
C LEU A 192 -4.89 -8.50 4.23
N GLY A 193 -5.41 -7.32 4.57
CA GLY A 193 -5.52 -6.85 5.95
C GLY A 193 -4.20 -6.34 6.56
N TYR A 194 -4.29 -5.82 7.78
CA TYR A 194 -3.16 -5.24 8.53
C TYR A 194 -2.95 -5.90 9.89
N GLY A 195 -1.71 -5.87 10.37
CA GLY A 195 -1.36 -6.32 11.71
C GLY A 195 -1.66 -7.79 11.94
N VAL A 196 -2.20 -8.12 13.12
CA VAL A 196 -2.68 -9.45 13.52
C VAL A 196 -3.81 -10.01 12.64
N TYR A 197 -4.55 -9.15 11.95
CA TYR A 197 -5.64 -9.57 11.07
C TYR A 197 -5.18 -9.86 9.63
N GLN A 198 -3.88 -9.72 9.35
CA GLN A 198 -3.40 -9.97 8.01
C GLN A 198 -3.56 -11.43 7.60
N LYS A 199 -3.82 -11.64 6.31
CA LYS A 199 -3.88 -12.93 5.62
C LYS A 199 -2.97 -12.90 4.41
N ARG A 200 -2.40 -14.04 4.02
CA ARG A 200 -1.54 -14.12 2.83
C ARG A 200 -2.12 -15.04 1.77
N ILE A 201 -1.99 -14.61 0.52
CA ILE A 201 -2.32 -15.40 -0.66
C ILE A 201 -1.19 -15.35 -1.68
N GLN A 202 -1.08 -16.41 -2.48
CA GLN A 202 -0.25 -16.47 -3.67
C GLN A 202 -1.04 -17.18 -4.77
N ALA A 203 -1.39 -16.47 -5.85
CA ALA A 203 -2.44 -16.92 -6.76
C ALA A 203 -3.73 -17.23 -5.98
N THR A 204 -4.18 -18.48 -5.97
CA THR A 204 -5.32 -18.95 -5.18
C THR A 204 -4.92 -19.82 -3.98
N LEU A 205 -3.62 -19.99 -3.71
CA LEU A 205 -3.17 -20.57 -2.44
C LEU A 205 -3.36 -19.54 -1.33
N THR A 206 -3.75 -20.02 -0.15
CA THR A 206 -3.86 -19.20 1.05
C THR A 206 -2.89 -19.68 2.13
N GLU A 207 -2.77 -18.95 3.22
CA GLU A 207 -2.05 -19.41 4.41
C GLU A 207 -2.65 -20.67 5.06
N HIS A 208 -3.88 -21.06 4.70
CA HIS A 208 -4.50 -22.32 5.13
C HIS A 208 -4.15 -23.50 4.22
N SER A 209 -3.56 -23.25 3.03
CA SER A 209 -3.15 -24.31 2.10
C SER A 209 -1.92 -25.04 2.65
N GLY A 210 -2.15 -26.17 3.34
CA GLY A 210 -1.09 -26.95 3.98
C GLY A 210 -0.08 -27.51 2.97
N ILE A 211 1.22 -27.36 3.25
CA ILE A 211 2.29 -27.78 2.32
C ILE A 211 2.18 -29.26 1.93
N LEU A 212 1.84 -30.15 2.87
CA LEU A 212 1.65 -31.57 2.59
C LEU A 212 0.49 -31.84 1.64
N ALA A 213 -0.60 -31.06 1.75
CA ALA A 213 -1.75 -31.18 0.86
C ALA A 213 -1.42 -30.66 -0.55
N VAL A 214 -0.64 -29.58 -0.64
CA VAL A 214 -0.16 -29.04 -1.92
C VAL A 214 0.81 -30.00 -2.61
N GLU A 215 1.79 -30.54 -1.87
CA GLU A 215 2.73 -31.54 -2.41
C GLU A 215 2.00 -32.81 -2.85
N LEU A 216 1.04 -33.29 -2.04
CA LEU A 216 0.21 -34.42 -2.40
C LEU A 216 -0.59 -34.15 -3.68
N ALA A 217 -1.20 -32.97 -3.84
CA ALA A 217 -1.92 -32.60 -5.05
C ALA A 217 -1.02 -32.50 -6.29
N CYS A 218 0.29 -32.25 -6.13
CA CYS A 218 1.27 -32.34 -7.21
C CYS A 218 1.69 -33.78 -7.54
N ASP A 219 1.48 -34.73 -6.61
CA ASP A 219 1.69 -36.16 -6.80
C ASP A 219 0.39 -36.85 -7.26
N LYS A 220 0.30 -37.08 -8.57
CA LYS A 220 -0.89 -37.68 -9.20
C LYS A 220 -1.18 -39.08 -8.67
N GLU A 221 -0.16 -39.92 -8.55
CA GLU A 221 -0.33 -41.32 -8.10
C GLU A 221 -0.58 -41.39 -6.59
N GLY A 222 0.12 -40.58 -5.80
CA GLY A 222 -0.13 -40.44 -4.37
C GLY A 222 -1.57 -39.97 -4.08
N THR A 223 -2.01 -38.92 -4.77
CA THR A 223 -3.39 -38.42 -4.68
C THR A 223 -4.39 -39.51 -5.03
N LYS A 224 -4.19 -40.18 -6.17
CA LYS A 224 -5.08 -41.23 -6.67
C LYS A 224 -5.18 -42.41 -5.71
N THR A 225 -4.06 -42.87 -5.17
CA THR A 225 -4.01 -43.96 -4.18
C THR A 225 -4.85 -43.61 -2.94
N ILE A 226 -4.64 -42.42 -2.38
CA ILE A 226 -5.39 -41.97 -1.20
C ILE A 226 -6.90 -41.84 -1.50
N LEU A 227 -7.27 -41.33 -2.67
CA LEU A 227 -8.67 -41.24 -3.08
C LEU A 227 -9.29 -42.63 -3.28
N GLN A 228 -8.55 -43.56 -3.89
CA GLN A 228 -8.98 -44.95 -4.09
C GLN A 228 -9.21 -45.66 -2.75
N ASP A 229 -8.27 -45.54 -1.81
CA ASP A 229 -8.37 -46.09 -0.46
C ASP A 229 -9.56 -45.49 0.32
N ALA A 230 -9.91 -44.24 0.03
CA ALA A 230 -11.10 -43.59 0.56
C ALA A 230 -12.41 -44.01 -0.15
N GLY A 231 -12.36 -44.90 -1.15
CA GLY A 231 -13.52 -45.37 -1.91
C GLY A 231 -14.10 -44.33 -2.88
N ILE A 232 -13.26 -43.38 -3.32
CA ILE A 232 -13.61 -42.36 -4.31
C ILE A 232 -13.30 -42.92 -5.71
N PRO A 233 -14.20 -42.76 -6.69
CA PRO A 233 -13.97 -43.28 -8.03
C PRO A 233 -12.84 -42.51 -8.72
N VAL A 234 -11.73 -43.19 -8.98
CA VAL A 234 -10.58 -42.71 -9.73
C VAL A 234 -10.29 -43.65 -10.90
N PRO A 235 -9.55 -43.21 -11.94
CA PRO A 235 -9.18 -44.09 -13.03
C PRO A 235 -8.43 -45.33 -12.53
N LYS A 236 -8.74 -46.51 -13.05
CA LYS A 236 -7.85 -47.67 -12.83
C LYS A 236 -6.57 -47.48 -13.62
N GLY A 237 -5.41 -47.63 -12.98
CA GLY A 237 -4.13 -47.54 -13.66
C GLY A 237 -2.98 -48.08 -12.84
N THR A 238 -1.86 -48.32 -13.52
CA THR A 238 -0.60 -48.77 -12.94
C THR A 238 0.57 -48.00 -13.54
N VAL A 239 1.70 -47.99 -12.85
CA VAL A 239 2.95 -47.36 -13.31
C VAL A 239 3.89 -48.46 -13.79
N ILE A 240 4.40 -48.30 -15.01
CA ILE A 240 5.42 -49.17 -15.60
C ILE A 240 6.68 -48.38 -15.90
N GLN A 241 7.83 -49.06 -15.91
CA GLN A 241 9.13 -48.47 -16.26
C GLN A 241 9.73 -49.05 -17.53
N TYR A 242 9.25 -50.24 -17.92
CA TYR A 242 9.72 -50.96 -19.07
C TYR A 242 8.55 -51.36 -19.98
N VAL A 243 8.81 -51.39 -21.29
CA VAL A 243 7.78 -51.64 -22.32
C VAL A 243 7.25 -53.08 -22.27
N ASP A 244 8.03 -54.03 -21.74
CA ASP A 244 7.62 -55.42 -21.55
C ASP A 244 6.53 -55.57 -20.47
N GLU A 245 6.40 -54.60 -19.56
CA GLU A 245 5.29 -54.52 -18.59
C GLU A 245 3.99 -54.02 -19.23
N LEU A 246 4.03 -53.44 -20.45
CA LEU A 246 2.89 -52.77 -21.07
C LEU A 246 1.71 -53.72 -21.32
N ALA A 247 1.97 -54.97 -21.70
CA ALA A 247 0.91 -55.96 -21.94
C ALA A 247 0.12 -56.29 -20.67
N GLU A 248 0.82 -56.56 -19.57
CA GLU A 248 0.23 -56.85 -18.26
C GLU A 248 -0.53 -55.62 -17.74
N ALA A 249 0.07 -54.42 -17.86
CA ALA A 249 -0.58 -53.18 -17.46
C ALA A 249 -1.89 -52.91 -18.22
N ILE A 250 -1.95 -53.22 -19.53
CA ILE A 250 -3.17 -53.07 -20.34
C ILE A 250 -4.25 -54.05 -19.89
N GLU A 251 -3.87 -55.30 -19.58
CA GLU A 251 -4.81 -56.30 -19.08
C GLU A 251 -5.38 -55.90 -17.71
N ASP A 252 -4.52 -55.42 -16.80
CA ASP A 252 -4.89 -54.97 -15.45
C ASP A 252 -5.90 -53.81 -15.44
N VAL A 253 -5.80 -52.89 -16.40
CA VAL A 253 -6.76 -51.78 -16.52
C VAL A 253 -8.06 -52.17 -17.23
N GLY A 254 -8.16 -53.42 -17.72
CA GLY A 254 -9.35 -53.98 -18.36
C GLY A 254 -9.36 -53.92 -19.89
N GLY A 255 -8.19 -53.74 -20.52
CA GLY A 255 -8.01 -53.66 -21.96
C GLY A 255 -8.25 -52.26 -22.55
N PHE A 256 -8.19 -52.18 -23.88
CA PHE A 256 -8.40 -50.94 -24.63
C PHE A 256 -9.85 -50.43 -24.53
N PRO A 257 -10.09 -49.10 -24.59
CA PRO A 257 -9.09 -48.03 -24.78
C PRO A 257 -8.34 -47.63 -23.50
N ILE A 258 -7.09 -47.19 -23.66
CA ILE A 258 -6.22 -46.76 -22.55
C ILE A 258 -5.72 -45.31 -22.73
N VAL A 259 -5.19 -44.76 -21.65
CA VAL A 259 -4.44 -43.51 -21.57
C VAL A 259 -3.01 -43.83 -21.17
N VAL A 260 -2.06 -43.24 -21.88
CA VAL A 260 -0.63 -43.38 -21.61
C VAL A 260 -0.06 -41.99 -21.31
N LYS A 261 0.52 -41.80 -20.12
CA LYS A 261 1.05 -40.50 -19.67
C LYS A 261 2.32 -40.66 -18.84
N PRO A 262 3.29 -39.74 -18.91
CA PRO A 262 4.44 -39.73 -18.00
C PRO A 262 4.01 -39.50 -16.55
N LEU A 263 4.70 -40.14 -15.60
CA LEU A 263 4.47 -39.95 -14.15
C LEU A 263 4.72 -38.49 -13.72
N ASP A 264 5.76 -37.87 -14.23
CA ASP A 264 6.29 -36.55 -13.84
C ASP A 264 6.06 -35.45 -14.91
N GLY A 265 5.08 -35.63 -15.79
CA GLY A 265 4.77 -34.70 -16.86
C GLY A 265 3.79 -33.56 -16.48
N ASN A 266 4.11 -32.35 -16.93
CA ASN A 266 3.27 -31.15 -16.82
C ASN A 266 2.73 -30.70 -18.19
N HIS A 267 1.60 -29.96 -18.19
CA HIS A 267 1.00 -29.31 -19.37
C HIS A 267 0.66 -30.22 -20.55
N GLY A 268 0.31 -31.49 -20.31
CA GLY A 268 -0.13 -32.41 -21.36
C GLY A 268 0.99 -32.94 -22.26
N ARG A 269 2.26 -32.65 -21.96
CA ARG A 269 3.39 -33.16 -22.73
C ARG A 269 3.55 -34.66 -22.49
N GLY A 270 3.63 -35.44 -23.56
CA GLY A 270 3.81 -36.89 -23.48
C GLY A 270 2.52 -37.66 -23.19
N ILE A 271 1.34 -37.02 -23.20
CA ILE A 271 0.07 -37.67 -22.92
C ILE A 271 -0.59 -38.11 -24.24
N THR A 272 -0.92 -39.39 -24.34
CA THR A 272 -1.74 -39.94 -25.43
C THR A 272 -3.00 -40.55 -24.83
N ILE A 273 -4.16 -40.08 -25.30
CA ILE A 273 -5.48 -40.54 -24.87
C ILE A 273 -6.16 -41.35 -25.98
N ASP A 274 -7.16 -42.16 -25.60
CA ASP A 274 -7.97 -42.98 -26.52
C ASP A 274 -7.11 -43.88 -27.42
N VAL A 275 -6.11 -44.53 -26.83
CA VAL A 275 -5.26 -45.52 -27.50
C VAL A 275 -6.07 -46.80 -27.64
N ASN A 276 -6.23 -47.31 -28.86
CA ASN A 276 -7.12 -48.44 -29.17
C ASN A 276 -6.41 -49.67 -29.76
N SER A 277 -5.11 -49.58 -30.08
CA SER A 277 -4.32 -50.70 -30.61
C SER A 277 -2.97 -50.86 -29.90
N TRP A 278 -2.36 -52.03 -30.09
CA TRP A 278 -1.01 -52.31 -29.58
C TRP A 278 0.05 -51.39 -30.19
N GLU A 279 -0.01 -51.17 -31.50
CA GLU A 279 0.95 -50.30 -32.19
C GLU A 279 0.86 -48.85 -31.67
N GLU A 280 -0.36 -48.34 -31.45
CA GLU A 280 -0.56 -47.03 -30.85
C GLU A 280 -0.06 -46.97 -29.39
N ALA A 281 -0.20 -48.07 -28.63
CA ALA A 281 0.25 -48.15 -27.25
C ALA A 281 1.78 -48.11 -27.13
N GLU A 282 2.51 -48.81 -28.01
CA GLU A 282 3.97 -48.76 -28.08
C GLU A 282 4.47 -47.35 -28.42
N GLU A 283 3.91 -46.73 -29.46
CA GLU A 283 4.26 -45.35 -29.84
C GLU A 283 3.97 -44.35 -28.71
N ALA A 284 2.81 -44.51 -28.04
CA ALA A 284 2.42 -43.69 -26.92
C ALA A 284 3.35 -43.86 -25.71
N TYR A 285 3.77 -45.10 -25.44
CA TYR A 285 4.73 -45.41 -24.38
C TYR A 285 6.09 -44.74 -24.65
N ASP A 286 6.63 -44.85 -25.86
CA ASP A 286 7.90 -44.23 -26.23
C ASP A 286 7.86 -42.71 -26.07
N LEU A 287 6.76 -42.09 -26.50
CA LEU A 287 6.53 -40.66 -26.38
C LEU A 287 6.42 -40.22 -24.91
N ALA A 288 5.70 -40.97 -24.09
CA ALA A 288 5.56 -40.71 -22.66
C ALA A 288 6.87 -40.94 -21.89
N SER A 289 7.57 -42.05 -22.14
CA SER A 289 8.84 -42.41 -21.50
C SER A 289 9.93 -41.39 -21.81
N THR A 290 10.00 -40.90 -23.06
CA THR A 290 10.93 -39.84 -23.47
C THR A 290 10.59 -38.49 -22.82
N ALA A 291 9.31 -38.23 -22.55
CA ALA A 291 8.87 -37.02 -21.88
C ALA A 291 9.08 -37.06 -20.35
N SER A 292 9.15 -38.26 -19.76
CA SER A 292 9.42 -38.48 -18.34
C SER A 292 10.91 -38.37 -18.01
N LYS A 293 11.27 -37.70 -16.90
CA LYS A 293 12.67 -37.68 -16.44
C LYS A 293 13.06 -38.98 -15.76
N THR A 294 12.09 -39.67 -15.17
CA THR A 294 12.27 -40.94 -14.46
C THR A 294 12.02 -42.16 -15.34
N ARG A 295 11.62 -41.94 -16.60
CA ARG A 295 11.14 -42.97 -17.56
C ARG A 295 9.94 -43.78 -17.06
N SER A 296 9.26 -43.30 -16.01
CA SER A 296 8.08 -43.96 -15.47
C SER A 296 6.83 -43.47 -16.22
N VAL A 297 6.02 -44.42 -16.69
CA VAL A 297 4.82 -44.17 -17.50
C VAL A 297 3.62 -44.76 -16.80
N ILE A 298 2.55 -43.98 -16.69
CA ILE A 298 1.26 -44.42 -16.17
C ILE A 298 0.42 -44.94 -17.33
N ILE A 299 -0.11 -46.16 -17.16
CA ILE A 299 -1.13 -46.77 -18.02
C ILE A 299 -2.45 -46.75 -17.27
N GLU A 300 -3.47 -46.12 -17.85
CA GLU A 300 -4.78 -45.96 -17.25
C GLU A 300 -5.88 -46.40 -18.19
N ARG A 301 -7.01 -46.89 -17.64
CA ARG A 301 -8.23 -47.07 -18.43
C ARG A 301 -8.71 -45.72 -18.95
N TYR A 302 -9.07 -45.65 -20.23
CA TYR A 302 -9.70 -44.45 -20.79
C TYR A 302 -11.18 -44.38 -20.43
N TYR A 303 -11.57 -43.27 -19.82
CA TYR A 303 -12.96 -42.97 -19.46
C TYR A 303 -13.54 -41.99 -20.47
N ARG A 304 -14.71 -42.33 -21.03
CA ARG A 304 -15.42 -41.48 -21.99
C ARG A 304 -16.29 -40.47 -21.24
N GLY A 305 -16.35 -39.24 -21.74
CA GLY A 305 -17.23 -38.22 -21.17
C GLY A 305 -16.72 -36.80 -21.38
N SER A 306 -17.49 -35.85 -20.86
CA SER A 306 -17.07 -34.45 -20.78
C SER A 306 -16.15 -34.24 -19.57
N ASP A 307 -15.17 -33.36 -19.77
CA ASP A 307 -14.22 -32.94 -18.73
C ASP A 307 -14.78 -31.74 -17.96
N HIS A 308 -14.83 -31.86 -16.63
CA HIS A 308 -15.39 -30.84 -15.75
C HIS A 308 -14.35 -30.44 -14.71
N ARG A 309 -14.17 -29.13 -14.53
CA ARG A 309 -13.46 -28.54 -13.39
C ARG A 309 -14.47 -28.21 -12.30
N VAL A 310 -14.40 -28.93 -11.19
CA VAL A 310 -15.19 -28.68 -9.99
C VAL A 310 -14.34 -27.88 -9.00
N LEU A 311 -14.85 -26.74 -8.53
CA LEU A 311 -14.19 -25.89 -7.57
C LEU A 311 -14.82 -26.03 -6.18
N VAL A 312 -13.98 -26.42 -5.21
CA VAL A 312 -14.35 -26.50 -3.80
C VAL A 312 -13.54 -25.47 -3.02
N ILE A 313 -14.21 -24.62 -2.24
CA ILE A 313 -13.59 -23.61 -1.36
C ILE A 313 -14.15 -23.81 0.04
N ASN A 314 -13.27 -23.82 1.04
CA ASN A 314 -13.61 -23.99 2.45
C ASN A 314 -14.50 -25.24 2.69
N GLY A 315 -14.18 -26.32 1.99
CA GLY A 315 -14.92 -27.59 2.06
C GLY A 315 -16.32 -27.58 1.45
N LYS A 316 -16.68 -26.56 0.65
CA LYS A 316 -17.94 -26.42 -0.07
C LYS A 316 -17.74 -26.31 -1.57
N LEU A 317 -18.54 -27.03 -2.35
CA LEU A 317 -18.56 -26.85 -3.80
C LEU A 317 -19.16 -25.47 -4.11
N VAL A 318 -18.44 -24.68 -4.91
CA VAL A 318 -18.82 -23.30 -5.26
C VAL A 318 -19.18 -23.17 -6.73
N ALA A 319 -18.46 -23.88 -7.60
CA ALA A 319 -18.67 -23.78 -9.04
C ALA A 319 -18.26 -25.07 -9.77
N VAL A 320 -18.88 -25.32 -10.91
CA VAL A 320 -18.51 -26.40 -11.85
C VAL A 320 -18.47 -25.82 -13.25
N ALA A 321 -17.39 -26.09 -13.98
CA ALA A 321 -17.25 -25.70 -15.37
C ALA A 321 -16.93 -26.93 -16.23
N GLU A 322 -17.79 -27.23 -17.21
CA GLU A 322 -17.47 -28.15 -18.29
C GLU A 322 -16.47 -27.46 -19.23
N ARG A 323 -15.30 -28.07 -19.43
CA ARG A 323 -14.26 -27.55 -20.30
C ARG A 323 -14.35 -28.27 -21.64
N ILE A 324 -14.43 -27.50 -22.71
CA ILE A 324 -14.48 -28.02 -24.07
C ILE A 324 -13.16 -27.65 -24.78
N PRO A 325 -12.45 -28.63 -25.37
CA PRO A 325 -11.25 -28.37 -26.16
C PRO A 325 -11.50 -27.40 -27.32
N ALA A 326 -10.44 -26.71 -27.75
CA ALA A 326 -10.53 -25.83 -28.91
C ALA A 326 -11.07 -26.61 -30.12
N ARG A 327 -12.11 -26.08 -30.75
CA ARG A 327 -12.82 -26.72 -31.87
C ARG A 327 -13.36 -25.69 -32.83
N VAL A 328 -13.60 -26.12 -34.06
CA VAL A 328 -14.39 -25.41 -35.05
C VAL A 328 -15.59 -26.25 -35.48
N ILE A 329 -16.65 -25.57 -35.89
CA ILE A 329 -17.90 -26.19 -36.35
C ILE A 329 -18.03 -25.87 -37.84
N GLY A 330 -18.23 -26.90 -38.67
CA GLY A 330 -18.40 -26.76 -40.09
C GLY A 330 -19.68 -26.01 -40.46
N ASP A 331 -19.57 -25.14 -41.43
CA ASP A 331 -20.68 -24.44 -42.10
C ASP A 331 -20.98 -25.03 -43.49
N GLY A 332 -20.29 -26.12 -43.86
CA GLY A 332 -20.40 -26.78 -45.16
C GLY A 332 -19.69 -26.06 -46.30
N ARG A 333 -18.99 -24.95 -46.06
CA ARG A 333 -18.40 -24.10 -47.12
C ARG A 333 -16.97 -23.66 -46.84
N SER A 334 -16.68 -23.23 -45.61
CA SER A 334 -15.37 -22.73 -45.21
C SER A 334 -14.40 -23.85 -44.84
N THR A 335 -13.13 -23.61 -45.12
CA THR A 335 -12.05 -24.51 -44.67
C THR A 335 -11.84 -24.40 -43.16
N ILE A 336 -11.22 -25.40 -42.54
CA ILE A 336 -10.88 -25.35 -41.10
C ILE A 336 -10.04 -24.12 -40.76
N GLN A 337 -9.09 -23.73 -41.62
CA GLN A 337 -8.30 -22.51 -41.44
C GLN A 337 -9.19 -21.25 -41.40
N GLU A 338 -10.11 -21.10 -42.35
CA GLU A 338 -11.05 -19.97 -42.38
C GLU A 338 -11.98 -19.96 -41.17
N LEU A 339 -12.47 -21.14 -40.73
CA LEU A 339 -13.30 -21.26 -39.54
C LEU A 339 -12.54 -20.86 -38.26
N ILE A 340 -11.24 -21.16 -38.17
CA ILE A 340 -10.38 -20.71 -37.07
C ILE A 340 -10.27 -19.18 -37.08
N GLU A 341 -10.02 -18.58 -38.26
CA GLU A 341 -9.94 -17.13 -38.41
C GLU A 341 -11.25 -16.44 -38.03
N ILE A 342 -12.39 -16.96 -38.50
CA ILE A 342 -13.73 -16.48 -38.10
C ILE A 342 -13.95 -16.62 -36.60
N THR A 343 -13.59 -17.77 -36.01
CA THR A 343 -13.72 -17.98 -34.55
C THR A 343 -12.86 -17.01 -33.76
N ASN A 344 -11.66 -16.67 -34.26
CA ASN A 344 -10.75 -15.71 -33.63
C ASN A 344 -11.14 -14.24 -33.84
N GLN A 345 -12.13 -13.94 -34.69
CA GLN A 345 -12.72 -12.60 -34.81
C GLN A 345 -13.69 -12.28 -33.66
N ASP A 346 -14.02 -13.25 -32.81
CA ASP A 346 -14.78 -13.01 -31.58
C ASP A 346 -14.07 -11.94 -30.73
N PRO A 347 -14.72 -10.79 -30.42
CA PRO A 347 -14.11 -9.73 -29.63
C PRO A 347 -13.75 -10.16 -28.20
N ASN A 348 -14.25 -11.29 -27.72
CA ASN A 348 -13.89 -11.87 -26.42
C ASN A 348 -12.58 -12.69 -26.47
N ARG A 349 -11.99 -12.94 -27.65
CA ARG A 349 -10.71 -13.66 -27.81
C ARG A 349 -9.53 -12.69 -27.87
N GLY A 350 -8.60 -12.83 -26.92
CA GLY A 350 -7.36 -12.06 -26.83
C GLY A 350 -6.10 -12.89 -27.04
N GLU A 351 -4.95 -12.22 -27.09
CA GLU A 351 -3.65 -12.88 -26.98
C GLU A 351 -3.44 -13.33 -25.53
N GLY A 352 -2.89 -14.54 -25.32
CA GLY A 352 -2.60 -15.05 -23.98
C GLY A 352 -3.77 -14.98 -22.99
N HIS A 353 -3.62 -14.16 -21.93
CA HIS A 353 -4.62 -13.99 -20.87
C HIS A 353 -5.35 -12.64 -20.90
N ASP A 354 -5.21 -11.87 -21.97
CA ASP A 354 -5.66 -10.47 -22.07
C ASP A 354 -7.18 -10.30 -22.14
N ASN A 355 -7.93 -11.39 -22.38
CA ASN A 355 -9.38 -11.35 -22.55
C ASN A 355 -10.05 -12.63 -22.00
N VAL A 356 -11.39 -12.68 -22.00
CA VAL A 356 -12.19 -13.79 -21.47
C VAL A 356 -11.85 -15.12 -22.15
N LEU A 357 -11.61 -15.10 -23.47
CA LEU A 357 -11.19 -16.23 -24.28
C LEU A 357 -9.78 -16.00 -24.83
N THR A 358 -9.05 -17.08 -25.09
CA THR A 358 -7.74 -17.01 -25.77
C THR A 358 -7.94 -17.35 -27.24
N LYS A 359 -7.21 -16.68 -28.13
CA LYS A 359 -7.23 -17.03 -29.56
C LYS A 359 -6.73 -18.46 -29.78
N ILE A 360 -7.35 -19.12 -30.74
CA ILE A 360 -6.94 -20.45 -31.20
C ILE A 360 -5.71 -20.26 -32.10
N THR A 361 -4.59 -20.85 -31.68
CA THR A 361 -3.36 -20.90 -32.49
C THR A 361 -3.15 -22.29 -33.06
N VAL A 362 -2.65 -22.35 -34.29
CA VAL A 362 -2.32 -23.60 -34.98
C VAL A 362 -0.84 -23.90 -34.78
N ASP A 363 -0.54 -25.05 -34.20
CA ASP A 363 0.82 -25.56 -34.06
C ASP A 363 0.90 -27.03 -34.50
N LYS A 364 2.07 -27.65 -34.35
CA LYS A 364 2.29 -29.08 -34.70
C LYS A 364 1.31 -30.02 -33.98
N THR A 365 0.91 -29.69 -32.75
CA THR A 365 -0.04 -30.49 -31.98
C THR A 365 -1.44 -30.36 -32.56
N SER A 366 -1.87 -29.15 -32.98
CA SER A 366 -3.16 -28.96 -33.67
C SER A 366 -3.23 -29.78 -34.95
N LEU A 367 -2.15 -29.75 -35.74
CA LEU A 367 -2.05 -30.50 -36.99
C LEU A 367 -2.11 -32.01 -36.76
N SER A 368 -1.45 -32.51 -35.71
CA SER A 368 -1.50 -33.93 -35.34
C SER A 368 -2.92 -34.37 -34.95
N VAL A 369 -3.62 -33.56 -34.15
CA VAL A 369 -5.01 -33.85 -33.73
C VAL A 369 -5.96 -33.83 -34.92
N LEU A 370 -5.81 -32.89 -35.86
CA LEU A 370 -6.59 -32.86 -37.10
C LEU A 370 -6.30 -34.07 -37.98
N SER A 371 -5.04 -34.43 -38.15
CA SER A 371 -4.64 -35.57 -38.99
C SER A 371 -5.19 -36.89 -38.43
N ARG A 372 -5.24 -37.07 -37.11
CA ARG A 372 -5.87 -38.25 -36.47
C ARG A 372 -7.38 -38.32 -36.71
N GLN A 373 -8.03 -37.17 -36.87
CA GLN A 373 -9.45 -37.10 -37.27
C GLN A 373 -9.64 -37.21 -38.80
N GLY A 374 -8.57 -37.36 -39.57
CA GLY A 374 -8.63 -37.45 -41.04
C GLY A 374 -8.79 -36.12 -41.76
N TYR A 375 -8.54 -34.99 -41.09
CA TYR A 375 -8.67 -33.65 -41.66
C TYR A 375 -7.32 -32.94 -41.82
N THR A 376 -7.29 -31.95 -42.72
CA THR A 376 -6.23 -30.95 -42.87
C THR A 376 -6.80 -29.55 -42.71
N LEU A 377 -5.96 -28.52 -42.63
CA LEU A 377 -6.42 -27.12 -42.52
C LEU A 377 -7.29 -26.68 -43.70
N GLU A 378 -7.09 -27.29 -44.87
CA GLU A 378 -7.81 -27.04 -46.12
C GLU A 378 -9.10 -27.85 -46.26
N SER A 379 -9.38 -28.75 -45.30
CA SER A 379 -10.60 -29.55 -45.31
C SER A 379 -11.83 -28.67 -45.04
N VAL A 380 -12.91 -28.91 -45.78
CA VAL A 380 -14.23 -28.28 -45.55
C VAL A 380 -15.11 -29.25 -44.78
N LEU A 381 -15.46 -28.87 -43.55
CA LEU A 381 -16.32 -29.67 -42.68
C LEU A 381 -17.78 -29.54 -43.12
N LYS A 382 -18.56 -30.63 -43.03
CA LYS A 382 -20.00 -30.57 -43.29
C LYS A 382 -20.68 -29.67 -42.26
N GLU A 383 -21.84 -29.15 -42.62
CA GLU A 383 -22.64 -28.31 -41.72
C GLU A 383 -22.93 -29.05 -40.40
N GLY A 384 -22.50 -28.47 -39.27
CA GLY A 384 -22.65 -29.04 -37.93
C GLY A 384 -21.60 -30.07 -37.52
N GLU A 385 -20.67 -30.44 -38.41
CA GLU A 385 -19.55 -31.35 -38.11
C GLU A 385 -18.49 -30.63 -37.28
N ILE A 386 -17.93 -31.29 -36.25
CA ILE A 386 -16.98 -30.69 -35.32
C ILE A 386 -15.58 -31.25 -35.59
N ALA A 387 -14.60 -30.37 -35.78
CA ALA A 387 -13.19 -30.74 -35.73
C ALA A 387 -12.53 -30.15 -34.48
N TYR A 388 -11.93 -31.02 -33.67
CA TYR A 388 -11.14 -30.61 -32.52
C TYR A 388 -9.72 -30.24 -32.96
N LEU A 389 -9.17 -29.20 -32.34
CA LEU A 389 -7.82 -28.69 -32.57
C LEU A 389 -6.87 -29.03 -31.43
N ARG A 390 -7.42 -29.51 -30.30
CA ARG A 390 -6.67 -29.90 -29.10
C ARG A 390 -7.31 -31.16 -28.53
N ALA A 391 -6.46 -32.04 -27.99
CA ALA A 391 -6.90 -33.21 -27.24
C ALA A 391 -7.33 -32.86 -25.80
N THR A 392 -6.79 -31.77 -25.23
CA THR A 392 -7.05 -31.34 -23.86
C THR A 392 -7.86 -30.05 -23.81
N ALA A 393 -8.75 -29.95 -22.83
CA ALA A 393 -9.67 -28.83 -22.67
C ALA A 393 -9.04 -27.65 -21.91
N ASN A 394 -7.98 -27.07 -22.49
CA ASN A 394 -7.27 -25.93 -21.90
C ASN A 394 -7.73 -24.59 -22.51
N LEU A 395 -8.23 -23.69 -21.66
CA LEU A 395 -8.65 -22.34 -22.06
C LEU A 395 -7.50 -21.54 -22.69
N SER A 396 -6.27 -21.72 -22.20
CA SER A 396 -5.06 -21.06 -22.74
C SER A 396 -4.72 -21.47 -24.18
N THR A 397 -5.30 -22.56 -24.67
CA THR A 397 -5.15 -23.03 -26.06
C THR A 397 -6.39 -22.79 -26.92
N GLY A 398 -7.30 -21.94 -26.45
CA GLY A 398 -8.51 -21.52 -27.17
C GLY A 398 -9.76 -22.37 -26.90
N GLY A 399 -9.71 -23.25 -25.90
CA GLY A 399 -10.88 -23.95 -25.38
C GLY A 399 -11.91 -23.00 -24.74
N ILE A 400 -13.13 -23.52 -24.53
CA ILE A 400 -14.25 -22.77 -23.92
C ILE A 400 -14.69 -23.45 -22.63
N ALA A 401 -15.37 -22.69 -21.76
CA ALA A 401 -15.92 -23.19 -20.51
C ALA A 401 -17.44 -22.94 -20.46
N ILE A 402 -18.20 -23.96 -20.05
CA ILE A 402 -19.64 -23.88 -19.82
C ILE A 402 -19.90 -24.07 -18.33
N ASP A 403 -20.59 -23.11 -17.70
CA ASP A 403 -21.01 -23.27 -16.30
C ASP A 403 -22.04 -24.41 -16.17
N ARG A 404 -21.75 -25.35 -15.28
CA ARG A 404 -22.56 -26.53 -14.95
C ARG A 404 -22.86 -26.63 -13.45
N THR A 405 -22.69 -25.51 -12.73
CA THR A 405 -22.77 -25.49 -11.26
C THR A 405 -24.13 -25.96 -10.74
N ASP A 406 -25.22 -25.59 -11.41
CA ASP A 406 -26.58 -25.96 -10.97
C ASP A 406 -27.04 -27.33 -11.54
N ASP A 407 -26.27 -27.89 -12.48
CA ASP A 407 -26.58 -29.17 -13.15
C ASP A 407 -26.01 -30.38 -12.40
N ILE A 408 -24.97 -30.19 -11.56
CA ILE A 408 -24.27 -31.30 -10.90
C ILE A 408 -25.16 -32.06 -9.90
N HIS A 409 -25.08 -33.40 -9.95
CA HIS A 409 -25.83 -34.25 -9.03
C HIS A 409 -25.40 -34.04 -7.55
N PRO A 410 -26.33 -34.05 -6.57
CA PRO A 410 -26.00 -33.90 -5.15
C PRO A 410 -24.98 -34.91 -4.59
N GLU A 411 -24.98 -36.16 -5.08
CA GLU A 411 -23.94 -37.14 -4.68
C GLU A 411 -22.55 -36.71 -5.15
N ASN A 412 -22.44 -36.12 -6.35
CA ASN A 412 -21.16 -35.66 -6.89
C ASN A 412 -20.65 -34.43 -6.13
N ILE A 413 -21.57 -33.55 -5.67
CA ILE A 413 -21.24 -32.47 -4.73
C ILE A 413 -20.61 -33.04 -3.47
N TRP A 414 -21.27 -34.03 -2.84
CA TRP A 414 -20.75 -34.68 -1.63
C TRP A 414 -19.38 -35.35 -1.86
N ILE A 415 -19.18 -36.03 -2.99
CA ILE A 415 -17.89 -36.63 -3.34
C ILE A 415 -16.82 -35.53 -3.49
N ALA A 416 -17.09 -34.44 -4.22
CA ALA A 416 -16.13 -33.36 -4.42
C ALA A 416 -15.73 -32.67 -3.10
N GLU A 417 -16.70 -32.36 -2.23
CA GLU A 417 -16.43 -31.82 -0.89
C GLU A 417 -15.59 -32.79 -0.04
N ARG A 418 -15.84 -34.10 -0.17
CA ARG A 418 -15.07 -35.15 0.51
C ARG A 418 -13.64 -35.25 -0.02
N VAL A 419 -13.43 -35.16 -1.34
CA VAL A 419 -12.11 -35.17 -1.98
C VAL A 419 -11.22 -34.06 -1.43
N ALA A 420 -11.72 -32.82 -1.40
CA ALA A 420 -10.97 -31.68 -0.88
C ALA A 420 -10.53 -31.91 0.58
N LYS A 421 -11.44 -32.45 1.42
CA LYS A 421 -11.14 -32.79 2.82
C LYS A 421 -10.16 -33.96 2.96
N THR A 422 -10.26 -34.98 2.12
CA THR A 422 -9.36 -36.14 2.14
C THR A 422 -7.93 -35.73 1.80
N ILE A 423 -7.75 -34.86 0.81
CA ILE A 423 -6.42 -34.33 0.42
C ILE A 423 -5.94 -33.26 1.42
N GLY A 424 -6.87 -32.54 2.06
CA GLY A 424 -6.57 -31.49 3.03
C GLY A 424 -6.36 -30.10 2.42
N LEU A 425 -6.99 -29.83 1.26
CA LEU A 425 -6.94 -28.53 0.60
C LEU A 425 -8.13 -27.64 1.02
N ASP A 426 -7.83 -26.39 1.32
CA ASP A 426 -8.81 -25.33 1.59
C ASP A 426 -9.48 -24.83 0.31
N ILE A 427 -8.72 -24.75 -0.78
CA ILE A 427 -9.18 -24.42 -2.13
C ILE A 427 -8.69 -25.52 -3.07
N ALA A 428 -9.61 -26.29 -3.65
CA ALA A 428 -9.30 -27.41 -4.52
C ALA A 428 -10.02 -27.30 -5.87
N GLY A 429 -9.28 -27.48 -6.96
CA GLY A 429 -9.84 -27.71 -8.28
C GLY A 429 -9.78 -29.19 -8.62
N ILE A 430 -10.93 -29.83 -8.77
CA ILE A 430 -11.07 -31.27 -8.99
C ILE A 430 -11.48 -31.49 -10.44
N ASP A 431 -10.70 -32.27 -11.18
CA ASP A 431 -11.02 -32.66 -12.55
C ASP A 431 -11.83 -33.95 -12.56
N VAL A 432 -13.01 -33.88 -13.16
CA VAL A 432 -13.98 -34.96 -13.23
C VAL A 432 -14.29 -35.26 -14.69
N VAL A 433 -14.12 -36.50 -15.09
CA VAL A 433 -14.55 -36.98 -16.41
C VAL A 433 -15.80 -37.83 -16.22
N THR A 434 -16.87 -37.45 -16.91
CA THR A 434 -18.15 -38.17 -16.84
C THR A 434 -18.98 -37.97 -18.10
N PRO A 435 -19.71 -39.00 -18.57
CA PRO A 435 -20.69 -38.83 -19.63
C PRO A 435 -21.85 -37.90 -19.27
N ASP A 436 -22.19 -37.80 -17.98
CA ASP A 436 -23.36 -37.06 -17.50
C ASP A 436 -23.17 -36.61 -16.03
N ILE A 437 -22.82 -35.33 -15.84
CA ILE A 437 -22.58 -34.75 -14.51
C ILE A 437 -23.83 -34.67 -13.63
N THR A 438 -25.02 -34.82 -14.23
CA THR A 438 -26.33 -34.79 -13.56
C THR A 438 -26.68 -36.10 -12.86
N LYS A 439 -25.86 -37.15 -13.03
CA LYS A 439 -26.03 -38.46 -12.39
C LYS A 439 -24.87 -38.81 -11.46
N PRO A 440 -25.06 -39.68 -10.46
CA PRO A 440 -23.96 -40.17 -9.62
C PRO A 440 -22.81 -40.75 -10.46
N LEU A 441 -21.57 -40.33 -10.20
CA LEU A 441 -20.39 -40.77 -10.97
C LEU A 441 -20.30 -42.30 -11.09
N ARG A 442 -20.67 -43.02 -10.02
CA ARG A 442 -20.62 -44.50 -9.98
C ARG A 442 -21.61 -45.18 -10.92
N GLU A 443 -22.71 -44.51 -11.28
CA GLU A 443 -23.74 -45.07 -12.17
C GLU A 443 -23.41 -44.88 -13.65
N VAL A 444 -22.59 -43.88 -13.98
CA VAL A 444 -22.28 -43.47 -15.35
C VAL A 444 -20.81 -43.66 -15.72
N ASP A 445 -20.08 -44.51 -14.99
CA ASP A 445 -18.65 -44.77 -15.20
C ASP A 445 -17.83 -43.45 -15.21
N GLY A 446 -18.19 -42.51 -14.33
CA GLY A 446 -17.47 -41.24 -14.13
C GLY A 446 -16.40 -41.34 -13.05
N VAL A 447 -15.32 -40.57 -13.19
CA VAL A 447 -14.13 -40.65 -12.33
C VAL A 447 -13.51 -39.29 -12.05
N ILE A 448 -12.79 -39.19 -10.93
CA ILE A 448 -11.95 -38.06 -10.57
C ILE A 448 -10.54 -38.30 -11.07
N VAL A 449 -10.10 -37.47 -12.01
CA VAL A 449 -8.84 -37.64 -12.74
C VAL A 449 -7.68 -36.97 -12.02
N GLU A 450 -7.90 -35.77 -11.48
CA GLU A 450 -6.85 -34.97 -10.87
C GLU A 450 -7.43 -34.05 -9.78
N VAL A 451 -6.62 -33.74 -8.76
CA VAL A 451 -6.90 -32.71 -7.77
C VAL A 451 -5.78 -31.70 -7.83
N ASN A 452 -6.12 -30.43 -8.01
CA ASN A 452 -5.16 -29.35 -8.18
C ASN A 452 -5.22 -28.40 -6.99
N ALA A 453 -4.05 -28.14 -6.40
CA ALA A 453 -3.83 -26.97 -5.57
C ALA A 453 -3.75 -25.70 -6.46
N ALA A 454 -4.13 -24.55 -5.91
CA ALA A 454 -4.12 -23.28 -6.63
C ALA A 454 -4.96 -23.25 -7.94
N PRO A 455 -6.24 -23.66 -7.93
CA PRO A 455 -7.05 -23.70 -9.14
C PRO A 455 -7.24 -22.31 -9.78
N GLY A 456 -7.32 -22.27 -11.11
CA GLY A 456 -7.60 -21.05 -11.86
C GLY A 456 -9.09 -20.66 -11.79
N PHE A 457 -9.38 -19.39 -11.49
CA PHE A 457 -10.76 -18.91 -11.33
C PHE A 457 -11.43 -18.45 -12.62
N ARG A 458 -10.65 -18.14 -13.66
CA ARG A 458 -11.15 -17.52 -14.91
C ARG A 458 -12.34 -18.25 -15.52
N MET A 459 -12.33 -19.58 -15.56
CA MET A 459 -13.42 -20.37 -16.15
C MET A 459 -14.74 -20.31 -15.37
N HIS A 460 -14.70 -19.96 -14.09
CA HIS A 460 -15.87 -19.83 -13.23
C HIS A 460 -16.36 -18.38 -13.18
N VAL A 461 -15.44 -17.41 -13.16
CA VAL A 461 -15.77 -15.97 -13.09
C VAL A 461 -16.29 -15.45 -14.42
N ALA A 462 -15.75 -15.94 -15.54
CA ALA A 462 -16.15 -15.53 -16.88
C ALA A 462 -16.26 -16.77 -17.81
N PRO A 463 -17.26 -17.64 -17.60
CA PRO A 463 -17.49 -18.77 -18.48
C PRO A 463 -17.92 -18.27 -19.86
N SER A 464 -17.61 -19.05 -20.90
CA SER A 464 -18.02 -18.76 -22.28
C SER A 464 -19.53 -18.91 -22.47
N GLN A 465 -20.15 -19.80 -21.70
CA GLN A 465 -21.59 -20.04 -21.68
C GLN A 465 -22.06 -20.33 -20.24
N GLY A 466 -23.28 -19.93 -19.90
CA GLY A 466 -23.86 -20.10 -18.57
C GLY A 466 -23.60 -18.91 -17.64
N LEU A 467 -23.80 -19.09 -16.33
CA LEU A 467 -23.78 -17.99 -15.35
C LEU A 467 -22.38 -17.78 -14.76
N PRO A 468 -21.83 -16.55 -14.80
CA PRO A 468 -20.67 -16.16 -14.00
C PRO A 468 -20.85 -16.46 -12.51
N ARG A 469 -19.84 -17.06 -11.87
CA ARG A 469 -19.82 -17.36 -10.44
C ARG A 469 -18.78 -16.50 -9.73
N ASN A 470 -19.20 -15.73 -8.72
CA ASN A 470 -18.26 -15.00 -7.85
C ASN A 470 -17.59 -15.97 -6.88
N VAL A 471 -16.51 -16.60 -7.36
CA VAL A 471 -15.73 -17.57 -6.57
C VAL A 471 -14.75 -16.89 -5.60
N ALA A 472 -14.45 -15.59 -5.77
CA ALA A 472 -13.61 -14.83 -4.85
C ALA A 472 -14.30 -14.53 -3.53
N ALA A 473 -15.62 -14.31 -3.55
CA ALA A 473 -16.40 -14.05 -2.35
C ALA A 473 -16.27 -15.16 -1.29
N PRO A 474 -16.46 -16.47 -1.63
CA PRO A 474 -16.20 -17.56 -0.69
C PRO A 474 -14.76 -17.66 -0.17
N VAL A 475 -13.76 -17.27 -0.97
CA VAL A 475 -12.36 -17.20 -0.50
C VAL A 475 -12.23 -16.16 0.59
N LEU A 476 -12.79 -14.96 0.37
CA LEU A 476 -12.73 -13.91 1.38
C LEU A 476 -13.60 -14.20 2.58
N ASP A 477 -14.72 -14.91 2.44
CA ASP A 477 -15.52 -15.37 3.60
C ASP A 477 -14.75 -16.39 4.45
N MET A 478 -13.90 -17.22 3.82
CA MET A 478 -13.02 -18.15 4.51
C MET A 478 -11.89 -17.43 5.26
N LEU A 479 -11.27 -16.44 4.62
CA LEU A 479 -10.14 -15.69 5.19
C LEU A 479 -10.57 -14.64 6.22
N PHE A 480 -11.71 -14.00 5.96
CA PHE A 480 -12.32 -12.94 6.76
C PHE A 480 -13.82 -13.25 6.94
N PRO A 481 -14.18 -14.18 7.85
CA PRO A 481 -15.57 -14.47 8.16
C PRO A 481 -16.36 -13.18 8.50
N PRO A 482 -17.66 -13.10 8.17
CA PRO A 482 -18.47 -11.91 8.43
C PRO A 482 -18.33 -11.41 9.87
N GLY A 483 -18.03 -10.12 10.03
CA GLY A 483 -17.81 -9.48 11.33
C GLY A 483 -16.38 -9.59 11.87
N THR A 484 -15.46 -10.29 11.19
CA THR A 484 -14.04 -10.26 11.57
C THR A 484 -13.38 -8.97 11.08
N PRO A 485 -12.54 -8.33 11.92
CA PRO A 485 -11.75 -7.18 11.49
C PRO A 485 -10.73 -7.58 10.43
N CYS A 486 -10.51 -6.70 9.45
CA CYS A 486 -9.39 -6.81 8.50
C CYS A 486 -8.28 -5.78 8.77
N ARG A 487 -8.49 -4.88 9.73
CA ARG A 487 -7.60 -3.77 10.06
C ARG A 487 -7.39 -3.74 11.55
N VAL A 488 -6.14 -3.56 11.97
CA VAL A 488 -5.86 -3.08 13.32
C VAL A 488 -6.28 -1.62 13.44
N PRO A 489 -6.69 -1.14 14.62
CA PRO A 489 -6.91 0.27 14.83
C PRO A 489 -5.68 1.11 14.49
N ILE A 490 -5.88 2.20 13.77
CA ILE A 490 -4.84 3.15 13.38
C ILE A 490 -5.10 4.50 14.02
N ILE A 491 -4.14 4.97 14.80
CA ILE A 491 -4.10 6.32 15.36
C ILE A 491 -2.98 7.08 14.67
N SER A 492 -3.33 8.02 13.79
CA SER A 492 -2.37 8.83 13.04
C SER A 492 -2.21 10.21 13.67
N ILE A 493 -0.97 10.64 13.94
CA ILE A 493 -0.68 11.89 14.65
C ILE A 493 0.20 12.79 13.80
N THR A 494 -0.24 14.04 13.61
CA THR A 494 0.54 15.08 12.95
C THR A 494 0.49 16.41 13.70
N GLY A 495 1.36 17.33 13.32
CA GLY A 495 1.56 18.63 13.98
C GLY A 495 2.91 19.22 13.59
N THR A 496 3.13 20.51 13.81
CA THR A 496 4.47 21.09 13.70
C THR A 496 5.31 20.60 14.88
N ASN A 497 4.83 20.82 16.11
CA ASN A 497 5.48 20.41 17.36
C ASN A 497 4.63 19.40 18.14
N GLY A 498 5.26 18.65 19.06
CA GLY A 498 4.57 17.73 19.99
C GLY A 498 4.23 16.34 19.46
N LYS A 499 4.44 16.08 18.16
CA LYS A 499 4.15 14.78 17.51
C LYS A 499 4.76 13.59 18.24
N THR A 500 6.08 13.57 18.37
CA THR A 500 6.85 12.47 18.96
C THR A 500 6.41 12.15 20.38
N THR A 501 6.24 13.19 21.20
CA THR A 501 5.77 13.06 22.59
C THR A 501 4.36 12.48 22.63
N THR A 502 3.44 13.01 21.82
CA THR A 502 2.04 12.56 21.76
C THR A 502 1.96 11.12 21.25
N THR A 503 2.71 10.75 20.21
CA THR A 503 2.77 9.37 19.70
C THR A 503 3.26 8.40 20.77
N ARG A 504 4.35 8.74 21.47
CA ARG A 504 4.92 7.88 22.52
C ARG A 504 4.00 7.77 23.73
N LEU A 505 3.34 8.86 24.13
CA LEU A 505 2.36 8.86 25.21
C LEU A 505 1.12 8.04 24.84
N THR A 506 0.55 8.25 23.65
CA THR A 506 -0.58 7.48 23.13
C THR A 506 -0.23 5.99 23.06
N ALA A 507 0.94 5.63 22.51
CA ALA A 507 1.39 4.24 22.50
C ALA A 507 1.58 3.68 23.92
N HIS A 508 2.08 4.47 24.86
CA HIS A 508 2.21 4.06 26.26
C HIS A 508 0.86 3.83 26.96
N ILE A 509 -0.15 4.66 26.68
CA ILE A 509 -1.53 4.47 27.13
C ILE A 509 -2.09 3.17 26.55
N TYR A 510 -1.98 2.96 25.24
CA TYR A 510 -2.50 1.74 24.61
C TYR A 510 -1.82 0.46 25.11
N ARG A 511 -0.53 0.51 25.46
CA ARG A 511 0.15 -0.64 26.08
C ARG A 511 -0.45 -1.05 27.41
N GLN A 512 -1.08 -0.13 28.16
CA GLN A 512 -1.79 -0.48 29.40
C GLN A 512 -3.03 -1.36 29.15
N THR A 513 -3.51 -1.46 27.90
CA THR A 513 -4.58 -2.40 27.53
C THR A 513 -4.12 -3.85 27.39
N GLY A 514 -2.81 -4.11 27.51
CA GLY A 514 -2.22 -5.45 27.29
C GLY A 514 -2.00 -5.82 25.82
N LYS A 515 -2.37 -4.96 24.89
CA LYS A 515 -2.20 -5.17 23.45
C LYS A 515 -0.78 -4.84 22.98
N VAL A 516 -0.34 -5.54 21.93
CA VAL A 516 0.91 -5.24 21.23
C VAL A 516 0.72 -4.00 20.35
N VAL A 517 1.40 -2.91 20.74
CA VAL A 517 1.35 -1.63 20.03
C VAL A 517 2.54 -1.50 19.10
N GLY A 518 2.30 -1.33 17.81
CA GLY A 518 3.30 -0.88 16.84
C GLY A 518 3.24 0.63 16.68
N TYR A 519 4.37 1.33 16.77
CA TYR A 519 4.37 2.78 16.63
C TYR A 519 5.61 3.34 15.95
N THR A 520 5.44 4.48 15.29
CA THR A 520 6.49 5.16 14.54
C THR A 520 6.76 6.54 15.10
N THR A 521 8.03 6.94 15.13
CA THR A 521 8.47 8.22 15.70
C THR A 521 9.62 8.82 14.90
N THR A 522 10.01 10.05 15.24
CA THR A 522 11.19 10.73 14.66
C THR A 522 12.51 9.98 14.87
N ASP A 523 12.59 9.07 15.84
CA ASP A 523 13.85 8.38 16.16
C ASP A 523 13.83 6.86 15.90
N GLY A 524 12.66 6.28 15.64
CA GLY A 524 12.59 4.84 15.36
C GLY A 524 11.19 4.28 15.09
N ILE A 525 11.20 3.01 14.67
CA ILE A 525 10.06 2.10 14.57
C ILE A 525 10.10 1.19 15.79
N TYR A 526 8.96 1.00 16.44
CA TYR A 526 8.86 0.21 17.66
C TYR A 526 7.70 -0.77 17.60
N VAL A 527 7.90 -1.96 18.15
CA VAL A 527 6.84 -2.96 18.38
C VAL A 527 6.91 -3.39 19.83
N GLY A 528 5.84 -3.12 20.59
CA GLY A 528 5.84 -3.25 22.04
C GLY A 528 6.85 -2.30 22.68
N GLU A 529 7.89 -2.85 23.31
CA GLU A 529 8.99 -2.08 23.92
C GLU A 529 10.28 -2.13 23.10
N PHE A 530 10.29 -2.87 21.99
CA PHE A 530 11.50 -3.15 21.22
C PHE A 530 11.65 -2.19 20.05
N LEU A 531 12.85 -1.65 19.90
CA LEU A 531 13.25 -0.88 18.73
C LEU A 531 13.48 -1.85 17.56
N VAL A 532 12.71 -1.68 16.49
CA VAL A 532 12.83 -2.45 15.25
C VAL A 532 13.86 -1.81 14.32
N GLU A 533 13.76 -0.50 14.12
CA GLU A 533 14.65 0.26 13.24
C GLU A 533 14.88 1.66 13.81
N LYS A 534 16.13 2.13 13.80
CA LYS A 534 16.52 3.48 14.27
C LYS A 534 16.59 4.45 13.09
N GLY A 535 16.11 5.67 13.25
CA GLY A 535 16.18 6.74 12.24
C GLY A 535 14.92 7.60 12.17
N ASP A 536 14.89 8.57 11.25
CA ASP A 536 13.67 9.36 10.98
C ASP A 536 12.61 8.49 10.30
N ASN A 537 11.73 7.95 11.13
CA ASN A 537 10.75 6.95 10.76
C ASN A 537 9.33 7.53 10.80
N THR A 538 9.15 8.76 10.31
CA THR A 538 7.85 9.48 10.33
C THR A 538 7.11 9.47 8.98
N GLY A 539 7.35 8.45 8.15
CA GLY A 539 6.83 8.36 6.79
C GLY A 539 6.17 7.02 6.43
N PRO A 540 5.73 6.85 5.17
CA PRO A 540 4.97 5.66 4.77
C PRO A 540 5.72 4.33 4.86
N TYR A 541 7.04 4.35 4.66
CA TYR A 541 7.85 3.13 4.78
C TYR A 541 7.74 2.55 6.20
N SER A 542 8.00 3.37 7.22
CA SER A 542 7.96 2.93 8.62
C SER A 542 6.56 2.54 9.06
N ALA A 543 5.53 3.26 8.61
CA ALA A 543 4.14 2.86 8.83
C ALA A 543 3.84 1.50 8.16
N SER A 544 4.36 1.25 6.96
CA SER A 544 4.20 -0.04 6.27
C SER A 544 4.87 -1.20 7.02
N VAL A 545 6.02 -0.98 7.68
CA VAL A 545 6.65 -1.98 8.54
C VAL A 545 5.69 -2.41 9.65
N ILE A 546 5.06 -1.45 10.34
CA ILE A 546 4.08 -1.72 11.40
C ILE A 546 2.83 -2.44 10.86
N LEU A 547 2.27 -1.98 9.75
CA LEU A 547 1.03 -2.56 9.18
C LEU A 547 1.24 -3.98 8.60
N LYS A 548 2.48 -4.35 8.28
CA LYS A 548 2.87 -5.70 7.82
C LYS A 548 3.26 -6.64 8.96
N ASP A 549 3.42 -6.15 10.19
CA ASP A 549 3.85 -6.98 11.31
C ASP A 549 2.66 -7.80 11.88
N PRO A 550 2.70 -9.14 11.86
CA PRO A 550 1.57 -9.98 12.27
C PRO A 550 1.35 -9.99 13.80
N THR A 551 2.23 -9.38 14.58
CA THR A 551 2.09 -9.30 16.04
C THR A 551 1.40 -8.01 16.49
N VAL A 552 1.34 -7.00 15.64
CA VAL A 552 0.75 -5.70 15.99
C VAL A 552 -0.76 -5.80 16.07
N GLU A 553 -1.33 -5.33 17.18
CA GLU A 553 -2.78 -5.28 17.43
C GLU A 553 -3.35 -3.85 17.34
N ILE A 554 -2.50 -2.82 17.53
CA ILE A 554 -2.83 -1.40 17.41
C ILE A 554 -1.64 -0.65 16.80
N ALA A 555 -1.90 0.23 15.84
CA ALA A 555 -0.89 1.09 15.22
C ALA A 555 -1.01 2.55 15.68
N VAL A 556 0.07 3.14 16.22
CA VAL A 556 0.14 4.58 16.54
C VAL A 556 1.23 5.22 15.67
N LEU A 557 0.81 5.95 14.64
CA LEU A 557 1.67 6.35 13.54
C LEU A 557 1.92 7.86 13.53
N GLU A 558 3.18 8.26 13.72
CA GLU A 558 3.59 9.65 13.50
C GLU A 558 3.67 9.95 11.99
N SER A 559 2.85 10.89 11.53
CA SER A 559 2.76 11.31 10.12
C SER A 559 3.34 12.71 9.95
N ALA A 560 4.62 12.80 9.57
CA ALA A 560 5.27 14.08 9.31
C ALA A 560 4.97 14.62 7.90
N ARG A 561 5.07 15.95 7.75
CA ARG A 561 4.92 16.65 6.46
C ARG A 561 5.85 16.08 5.39
N GLY A 562 7.09 15.76 5.75
CA GLY A 562 8.07 15.16 4.84
C GLY A 562 7.57 13.83 4.27
N GLY A 563 7.03 12.95 5.10
CA GLY A 563 6.45 11.67 4.66
C GLY A 563 5.27 11.86 3.71
N ILE A 564 4.30 12.71 4.10
CA ILE A 564 3.09 12.99 3.32
C ILE A 564 3.42 13.54 1.93
N LEU A 565 4.34 14.50 1.83
CA LEU A 565 4.74 15.09 0.55
C LEU A 565 5.60 14.16 -0.31
N ARG A 566 6.41 13.30 0.32
CA ARG A 566 7.30 12.40 -0.42
C ARG A 566 6.57 11.21 -1.03
N SER A 567 5.59 10.66 -0.32
CA SER A 567 5.00 9.36 -0.69
C SER A 567 3.51 9.20 -0.34
N GLY A 568 2.85 10.20 0.24
CA GLY A 568 1.48 10.09 0.78
C GLY A 568 1.47 9.45 2.17
N LEU A 569 0.35 8.86 2.57
CA LEU A 569 0.23 7.98 3.74
C LEU A 569 0.35 6.50 3.33
N ALA A 570 0.67 5.61 4.26
CA ALA A 570 0.76 4.17 4.00
C ALA A 570 -0.58 3.41 4.11
N PHE A 571 -1.62 4.10 4.51
CA PHE A 571 -2.96 3.59 4.78
C PHE A 571 -3.98 4.56 4.17
N ASP A 572 -5.13 4.03 3.77
CA ASP A 572 -6.22 4.75 3.14
C ASP A 572 -7.11 5.50 4.14
N THR A 573 -7.28 4.97 5.35
CA THR A 573 -8.11 5.53 6.43
C THR A 573 -7.54 5.22 7.81
N CYS A 574 -7.92 6.01 8.81
CA CYS A 574 -7.60 5.74 10.22
C CYS A 574 -8.82 5.91 11.13
N ASP A 575 -8.80 5.25 12.29
CA ASP A 575 -9.85 5.33 13.32
C ASP A 575 -9.78 6.67 14.07
N VAL A 576 -8.55 7.13 14.34
CA VAL A 576 -8.30 8.43 14.98
C VAL A 576 -7.21 9.19 14.23
N GLY A 577 -7.52 10.42 13.82
CA GLY A 577 -6.57 11.35 13.22
C GLY A 577 -6.35 12.54 14.14
N VAL A 578 -5.13 12.78 14.61
CA VAL A 578 -4.79 13.86 15.55
C VAL A 578 -3.99 14.95 14.84
N VAL A 579 -4.45 16.20 14.93
CA VAL A 579 -3.71 17.38 14.45
C VAL A 579 -3.43 18.31 15.63
N LEU A 580 -2.15 18.39 16.02
CA LEU A 580 -1.74 19.08 17.25
C LEU A 580 -1.64 20.61 17.11
N ASN A 581 -1.05 21.09 16.02
CA ASN A 581 -0.79 22.50 15.74
C ASN A 581 -0.19 22.68 14.34
N VAL A 582 -0.27 23.90 13.81
CA VAL A 582 0.38 24.35 12.59
C VAL A 582 1.16 25.63 12.86
N ALA A 583 2.48 25.54 12.78
CA ALA A 583 3.38 26.69 12.90
C ALA A 583 4.37 26.72 11.74
N ALA A 584 5.00 27.89 11.53
CA ALA A 584 6.08 28.08 10.57
C ALA A 584 7.26 27.15 10.91
N ASP A 585 7.49 26.17 10.03
CA ASP A 585 8.59 25.24 10.12
C ASP A 585 8.82 24.61 8.74
N HIS A 586 10.08 24.46 8.34
CA HIS A 586 10.45 24.02 6.99
C HIS A 586 9.79 24.81 5.85
N LEU A 587 9.42 26.09 6.03
CA LEU A 587 8.90 26.90 4.92
C LEU A 587 9.99 27.11 3.86
N GLY A 588 9.61 27.12 2.58
CA GLY A 588 10.54 27.14 1.43
C GLY A 588 11.05 25.77 0.98
N ILE A 589 10.74 24.70 1.72
CA ILE A 589 11.17 23.33 1.38
C ILE A 589 10.02 22.56 0.72
N GLY A 590 10.26 21.88 -0.39
CA GLY A 590 9.26 21.00 -1.01
C GLY A 590 7.97 21.73 -1.41
N ASP A 591 8.11 22.97 -1.88
CA ASP A 591 7.05 23.84 -2.42
C ASP A 591 5.93 24.17 -1.42
N ILE A 592 6.29 24.25 -0.13
CA ILE A 592 5.44 24.76 0.94
C ILE A 592 6.05 26.06 1.45
N GLU A 593 5.43 27.16 1.08
CA GLU A 593 5.90 28.53 1.33
C GLU A 593 5.15 29.20 2.49
N THR A 594 3.91 28.79 2.75
CA THR A 594 3.05 29.42 3.76
C THR A 594 2.56 28.43 4.82
N VAL A 595 2.15 28.97 5.97
CA VAL A 595 1.59 28.19 7.09
C VAL A 595 0.24 27.57 6.69
N GLU A 596 -0.54 28.20 5.82
CA GLU A 596 -1.80 27.67 5.30
C GLU A 596 -1.56 26.47 4.38
N GLN A 597 -0.49 26.51 3.56
CA GLN A 597 -0.08 25.35 2.77
C GLN A 597 0.38 24.20 3.68
N MET A 598 1.10 24.50 4.76
CA MET A 598 1.46 23.52 5.79
C MET A 598 0.21 22.91 6.46
N ALA A 599 -0.80 23.73 6.77
CA ALA A 599 -2.07 23.28 7.31
C ALA A 599 -2.76 22.29 6.36
N LYS A 600 -2.79 22.60 5.06
CA LYS A 600 -3.32 21.69 4.03
C LYS A 600 -2.56 20.37 3.92
N VAL A 601 -1.24 20.35 4.13
CA VAL A 601 -0.50 19.07 4.18
C VAL A 601 -0.96 18.24 5.38
N LYS A 602 -1.11 18.87 6.54
CA LYS A 602 -1.51 18.20 7.78
C LYS A 602 -2.99 17.78 7.79
N SER A 603 -3.86 18.51 7.09
CA SER A 603 -5.28 18.18 6.99
C SER A 603 -5.53 16.83 6.35
N VAL A 604 -4.59 16.29 5.56
CA VAL A 604 -4.65 14.92 5.03
C VAL A 604 -4.95 13.91 6.15
N VAL A 605 -4.32 14.04 7.33
CA VAL A 605 -4.54 13.12 8.46
C VAL A 605 -5.96 13.22 9.04
N ALA A 606 -6.53 14.42 9.09
CA ALA A 606 -7.90 14.62 9.57
C ALA A 606 -8.95 14.18 8.51
N GLU A 607 -8.68 14.42 7.23
CA GLU A 607 -9.60 14.18 6.13
C GLU A 607 -9.78 12.69 5.80
N ILE A 608 -8.81 11.82 6.15
CA ILE A 608 -8.87 10.37 5.94
C ILE A 608 -9.51 9.59 7.09
N VAL A 609 -9.92 10.28 8.17
CA VAL A 609 -10.57 9.63 9.31
C VAL A 609 -11.84 8.91 8.82
N HIS A 610 -12.00 7.65 9.25
CA HIS A 610 -13.17 6.84 8.92
C HIS A 610 -14.46 7.57 9.35
N PRO A 611 -15.60 7.44 8.62
CA PRO A 611 -16.86 8.09 9.00
C PRO A 611 -17.31 7.84 10.45
N ASP A 612 -17.00 6.67 11.01
CA ASP A 612 -17.32 6.32 12.40
C ASP A 612 -16.21 6.68 13.42
N GLY A 613 -15.03 7.10 12.92
CA GLY A 613 -13.87 7.50 13.70
C GLY A 613 -13.86 8.98 14.09
N TYR A 614 -12.76 9.42 14.72
CA TYR A 614 -12.61 10.78 15.25
C TYR A 614 -11.39 11.54 14.70
N ALA A 615 -11.62 12.75 14.22
CA ALA A 615 -10.58 13.76 14.02
C ALA A 615 -10.41 14.57 15.32
N ILE A 616 -9.27 14.43 15.97
CA ILE A 616 -8.89 15.16 17.18
C ILE A 616 -8.14 16.43 16.78
N LEU A 617 -8.74 17.59 17.05
CA LEU A 617 -8.27 18.88 16.56
C LEU A 617 -7.96 19.82 17.73
N ASN A 618 -6.86 20.56 17.65
CA ASN A 618 -6.55 21.59 18.63
C ASN A 618 -7.46 22.82 18.43
N ALA A 619 -8.29 23.13 19.42
CA ALA A 619 -9.19 24.29 19.41
C ALA A 619 -8.46 25.63 19.66
N ASP A 620 -7.20 25.59 20.09
CA ASP A 620 -6.38 26.78 20.30
C ASP A 620 -5.66 27.25 19.02
N ASP A 621 -5.73 26.46 17.95
CA ASP A 621 -5.11 26.77 16.65
C ASP A 621 -6.19 26.97 15.57
N PRO A 622 -6.40 28.21 15.09
CA PRO A 622 -7.43 28.52 14.10
C PRO A 622 -7.29 27.74 12.78
N LEU A 623 -6.07 27.42 12.33
CA LEU A 623 -5.84 26.67 11.09
C LEU A 623 -6.22 25.20 11.26
N VAL A 624 -6.02 24.65 12.46
CA VAL A 624 -6.44 23.29 12.80
C VAL A 624 -7.96 23.23 12.92
N VAL A 625 -8.60 24.21 13.54
CA VAL A 625 -10.06 24.28 13.67
C VAL A 625 -10.76 24.27 12.30
N GLN A 626 -10.23 25.02 11.33
CA GLN A 626 -10.77 25.06 9.95
C GLN A 626 -10.75 23.69 9.25
N MET A 627 -9.90 22.75 9.68
CA MET A 627 -9.86 21.41 9.08
C MET A 627 -11.17 20.64 9.29
N ALA A 628 -11.92 20.94 10.36
CA ALA A 628 -13.19 20.30 10.68
C ALA A 628 -14.21 20.36 9.54
N GLU A 629 -14.17 21.41 8.71
CA GLU A 629 -15.09 21.58 7.56
C GLU A 629 -14.90 20.50 6.48
N ARG A 630 -13.74 19.84 6.45
CA ARG A 630 -13.39 18.81 5.47
C ARG A 630 -13.47 17.39 6.03
N VAL A 631 -13.66 17.25 7.34
CA VAL A 631 -13.75 15.96 8.02
C VAL A 631 -15.12 15.34 7.73
N LYS A 632 -15.12 14.08 7.31
CA LYS A 632 -16.36 13.29 7.12
C LYS A 632 -16.74 12.48 8.36
N GLY A 633 -15.77 12.15 9.21
CA GLY A 633 -15.99 11.47 10.48
C GLY A 633 -16.45 12.42 11.58
N LYS A 634 -16.35 11.97 12.82
CA LYS A 634 -16.66 12.79 13.99
C LYS A 634 -15.49 13.73 14.28
N VAL A 635 -15.78 14.89 14.84
CA VAL A 635 -14.76 15.84 15.30
C VAL A 635 -14.79 15.85 16.82
N ALA A 636 -13.61 15.87 17.44
CA ALA A 636 -13.45 16.16 18.86
C ALA A 636 -12.31 17.19 19.03
N TYR A 637 -12.44 18.07 20.00
CA TYR A 637 -11.48 19.16 20.19
C TYR A 637 -10.71 19.04 21.50
N PHE A 638 -9.46 19.49 21.53
CA PHE A 638 -8.76 19.72 22.79
C PHE A 638 -8.29 21.17 22.91
N SER A 639 -8.18 21.68 24.14
CA SER A 639 -7.79 23.06 24.41
C SER A 639 -7.19 23.24 25.80
N MET A 640 -6.20 24.12 25.92
CA MET A 640 -5.68 24.60 27.20
C MET A 640 -6.59 25.64 27.86
N ASN A 641 -7.57 26.17 27.13
CA ASN A 641 -8.51 27.17 27.61
C ASN A 641 -9.92 26.54 27.79
N PRO A 642 -10.38 26.31 29.03
CA PRO A 642 -11.70 25.72 29.28
C PRO A 642 -12.86 26.63 28.84
N ASP A 643 -12.60 27.93 28.72
CA ASP A 643 -13.58 28.94 28.27
C ASP A 643 -13.52 29.19 26.74
N ASN A 644 -12.84 28.32 25.98
CA ASN A 644 -12.71 28.48 24.54
C ASN A 644 -14.10 28.42 23.85
N PRO A 645 -14.51 29.46 23.09
CA PRO A 645 -15.83 29.51 22.45
C PRO A 645 -16.13 28.32 21.52
N ILE A 646 -15.10 27.78 20.86
CA ILE A 646 -15.22 26.63 19.97
C ILE A 646 -15.59 25.39 20.78
N ILE A 647 -14.93 25.18 21.93
CA ILE A 647 -15.24 24.08 22.85
C ILE A 647 -16.68 24.21 23.34
N HIS A 648 -17.10 25.38 23.82
CA HIS A 648 -18.47 25.58 24.29
C HIS A 648 -19.52 25.31 23.20
N ASP A 649 -19.31 25.81 21.99
CA ASP A 649 -20.24 25.56 20.88
C ASP A 649 -20.30 24.07 20.52
N HIS A 650 -19.15 23.40 20.51
CA HIS A 650 -19.05 21.97 20.25
C HIS A 650 -19.75 21.13 21.33
N LEU A 651 -19.52 21.42 22.61
CA LEU A 651 -20.17 20.75 23.74
C LEU A 651 -21.70 20.95 23.74
N ARG A 652 -22.20 22.14 23.36
CA ARG A 652 -23.65 22.37 23.22
C ARG A 652 -24.32 21.45 22.20
N ARG A 653 -23.55 20.92 21.24
CA ARG A 653 -23.99 19.96 20.22
C ARG A 653 -23.67 18.51 20.61
N ASN A 654 -23.39 18.24 21.88
CA ASN A 654 -22.92 16.96 22.41
C ASN A 654 -21.65 16.46 21.73
N GLY A 655 -20.79 17.39 21.29
CA GLY A 655 -19.45 17.06 20.83
C GLY A 655 -18.55 16.63 21.98
N LEU A 656 -17.48 15.91 21.66
CA LEU A 656 -16.50 15.40 22.61
C LEU A 656 -15.31 16.36 22.67
N ALA A 657 -14.83 16.69 23.87
CA ALA A 657 -13.66 17.54 24.03
C ALA A 657 -12.76 17.13 25.20
N ALA A 658 -11.51 17.57 25.18
CA ALA A 658 -10.61 17.52 26.34
C ALA A 658 -10.05 18.90 26.67
N VAL A 659 -10.14 19.31 27.93
CA VAL A 659 -9.68 20.64 28.37
C VAL A 659 -8.81 20.55 29.60
N TYR A 660 -7.91 21.53 29.74
CA TYR A 660 -7.22 21.78 31.01
C TYR A 660 -8.08 22.70 31.88
N GLU A 661 -8.64 22.18 32.98
CA GLU A 661 -9.51 22.94 33.88
C GLU A 661 -9.17 22.68 35.35
N ASN A 662 -9.06 23.74 36.15
CA ASN A 662 -8.80 23.66 37.59
C ASN A 662 -7.60 22.75 37.98
N GLY A 663 -6.55 22.71 37.16
CA GLY A 663 -5.38 21.84 37.38
C GLY A 663 -5.53 20.41 36.84
N TYR A 664 -6.67 20.04 36.26
CA TYR A 664 -6.96 18.69 35.76
C TYR A 664 -6.94 18.62 34.23
N LEU A 665 -6.53 17.45 33.73
CA LEU A 665 -6.85 17.01 32.38
C LEU A 665 -8.26 16.39 32.43
N SER A 666 -9.21 17.00 31.72
CA SER A 666 -10.63 16.62 31.79
C SER A 666 -11.19 16.33 30.41
N ILE A 667 -12.00 15.28 30.30
CA ILE A 667 -12.81 14.96 29.11
C ILE A 667 -14.23 15.46 29.35
N MET A 668 -14.81 16.10 28.34
CA MET A 668 -16.15 16.69 28.40
C MET A 668 -16.98 16.19 27.21
N GLU A 669 -18.25 15.87 27.47
CA GLU A 669 -19.23 15.55 26.43
C GLU A 669 -20.60 16.09 26.85
N GLY A 670 -21.15 17.03 26.08
CA GLY A 670 -22.37 17.73 26.49
C GLY A 670 -22.20 18.46 27.81
N LYS A 671 -22.94 18.01 28.84
CA LYS A 671 -22.83 18.53 30.23
C LYS A 671 -21.95 17.68 31.13
N TRP A 672 -21.46 16.55 30.62
CA TRP A 672 -20.67 15.62 31.40
C TRP A 672 -19.21 16.08 31.42
N THR A 673 -18.56 15.91 32.57
CA THR A 673 -17.14 16.20 32.75
C THR A 673 -16.54 15.07 33.57
N LEU A 674 -15.48 14.50 33.04
CA LEU A 674 -14.75 13.41 33.64
C LEU A 674 -13.28 13.83 33.77
N ARG A 675 -12.79 13.86 35.01
CA ARG A 675 -11.39 14.20 35.31
C ARG A 675 -10.52 12.97 35.16
N ILE A 676 -9.57 13.02 34.24
CA ILE A 676 -8.57 11.96 34.04
C ILE A 676 -7.61 12.00 35.21
N GLU A 677 -6.84 13.09 35.35
CA GLU A 677 -5.80 13.24 36.36
C GLU A 677 -5.43 14.71 36.54
N GLU A 678 -4.93 15.06 37.73
CA GLU A 678 -4.34 16.37 38.00
C GLU A 678 -2.99 16.49 37.29
N ALA A 679 -2.72 17.61 36.62
CA ALA A 679 -1.52 17.81 35.83
C ALA A 679 -0.25 17.59 36.65
N VAL A 680 -0.24 17.96 37.93
CA VAL A 680 0.89 17.76 38.85
C VAL A 680 1.28 16.28 39.02
N ASN A 681 0.31 15.36 38.89
CA ASN A 681 0.52 13.91 38.98
C ASN A 681 0.89 13.27 37.64
N VAL A 682 0.87 14.02 36.55
CA VAL A 682 1.23 13.58 35.20
C VAL A 682 2.70 13.99 34.95
N PRO A 683 3.68 13.07 35.03
CA PRO A 683 5.10 13.47 35.07
C PRO A 683 5.57 14.25 33.83
N VAL A 684 4.98 13.99 32.66
CA VAL A 684 5.32 14.69 31.41
C VAL A 684 4.98 16.19 31.44
N THR A 685 4.09 16.64 32.33
CA THR A 685 3.76 18.07 32.50
C THR A 685 4.78 18.81 33.38
N MET A 686 5.70 18.09 34.01
CA MET A 686 6.70 18.63 34.95
C MET A 686 6.05 19.43 36.08
N GLY A 687 5.15 18.79 36.83
CA GLY A 687 4.43 19.45 37.93
C GLY A 687 3.45 20.52 37.45
N GLY A 688 2.92 20.39 36.24
CA GLY A 688 2.05 21.39 35.59
C GLY A 688 2.78 22.61 35.04
N MET A 689 4.12 22.67 35.10
CA MET A 689 4.91 23.82 34.65
C MET A 689 5.16 23.87 33.14
N ALA A 690 4.82 22.82 32.39
CA ALA A 690 4.99 22.75 30.94
C ALA A 690 3.64 22.71 30.19
N PRO A 691 3.02 23.87 29.87
CA PRO A 691 1.69 23.95 29.25
C PRO A 691 1.55 23.16 27.94
N PHE A 692 2.57 23.20 27.07
CA PHE A 692 2.54 22.47 25.81
C PHE A 692 2.56 20.94 26.00
N MET A 693 3.13 20.45 27.11
CA MET A 693 3.09 19.03 27.46
C MET A 693 1.72 18.63 28.01
N ILE A 694 1.02 19.53 28.71
CA ILE A 694 -0.38 19.34 29.07
C ILE A 694 -1.24 19.24 27.80
N ALA A 695 -1.04 20.12 26.82
CA ALA A 695 -1.76 20.06 25.54
C ALA A 695 -1.53 18.73 24.79
N ASN A 696 -0.27 18.26 24.72
CA ASN A 696 0.04 16.95 24.14
C ASN A 696 -0.66 15.80 24.90
N ALA A 697 -0.71 15.88 26.23
CA ALA A 697 -1.39 14.90 27.06
C ALA A 697 -2.91 14.92 26.87
N LEU A 698 -3.54 16.09 26.75
CA LEU A 698 -4.96 16.23 26.40
C LEU A 698 -5.26 15.55 25.06
N ALA A 699 -4.45 15.82 24.03
CA ALA A 699 -4.61 15.21 22.72
C ALA A 699 -4.49 13.67 22.76
N ALA A 700 -3.48 13.14 23.46
CA ALA A 700 -3.28 11.70 23.62
C ALA A 700 -4.42 11.02 24.39
N CYS A 701 -4.87 11.62 25.50
CA CYS A 701 -5.98 11.11 26.29
C CYS A 701 -7.28 11.13 25.50
N LEU A 702 -7.56 12.22 24.79
CA LEU A 702 -8.75 12.36 23.97
C LEU A 702 -8.75 11.35 22.82
N ALA A 703 -7.61 11.12 22.17
CA ALA A 703 -7.47 10.12 21.12
C ALA A 703 -7.74 8.69 21.64
N ALA A 704 -7.20 8.34 22.81
CA ALA A 704 -7.45 7.05 23.45
C ALA A 704 -8.92 6.88 23.87
N PHE A 705 -9.50 7.90 24.50
CA PHE A 705 -10.89 7.88 24.95
C PHE A 705 -11.88 7.82 23.78
N ALA A 706 -11.67 8.61 22.72
CA ALA A 706 -12.54 8.63 21.54
C ALA A 706 -12.56 7.29 20.79
N HIS A 707 -11.47 6.52 20.86
CA HIS A 707 -11.41 5.15 20.33
C HIS A 707 -12.01 4.10 21.30
N GLY A 708 -12.32 4.46 22.54
CA GLY A 708 -12.97 3.60 23.53
C GLY A 708 -12.04 2.96 24.56
N VAL A 709 -10.84 3.53 24.79
CA VAL A 709 -9.98 3.10 25.91
C VAL A 709 -10.60 3.56 27.24
N ASP A 710 -10.68 2.66 28.21
CA ASP A 710 -11.21 2.95 29.54
C ASP A 710 -10.41 4.05 30.25
N ILE A 711 -11.12 4.89 31.00
CA ILE A 711 -10.53 6.04 31.67
C ILE A 711 -9.44 5.67 32.68
N GLU A 712 -9.57 4.57 33.41
CA GLU A 712 -8.56 4.16 34.39
C GLU A 712 -7.27 3.71 33.71
N ILE A 713 -7.38 3.10 32.52
CA ILE A 713 -6.23 2.75 31.67
C ILE A 713 -5.53 4.02 31.19
N ILE A 714 -6.30 5.03 30.75
CA ILE A 714 -5.74 6.33 30.35
C ILE A 714 -5.03 7.01 31.53
N ARG A 715 -5.69 7.06 32.70
CA ARG A 715 -5.13 7.61 33.95
C ARG A 715 -3.83 6.91 34.34
N GLN A 716 -3.79 5.58 34.29
CA GLN A 716 -2.58 4.83 34.57
C GLN A 716 -1.46 5.19 33.58
N GLY A 717 -1.76 5.23 32.27
CA GLY A 717 -0.80 5.58 31.24
C GLY A 717 -0.17 6.96 31.44
N VAL A 718 -0.97 7.99 31.75
CA VAL A 718 -0.42 9.34 31.97
C VAL A 718 0.40 9.46 33.27
N ARG A 719 0.09 8.67 34.31
CA ARG A 719 0.85 8.65 35.57
C ARG A 719 2.22 7.98 35.44
N THR A 720 2.37 7.01 34.54
CA THR A 720 3.60 6.23 34.39
C THR A 720 4.52 6.71 33.27
N PHE A 721 4.05 7.62 32.40
CA PHE A 721 4.85 8.21 31.34
C PHE A 721 5.70 9.39 31.83
N LYS A 722 7.02 9.25 31.76
CA LYS A 722 8.02 10.20 32.25
C LYS A 722 8.83 10.81 31.10
N PRO A 723 9.16 12.11 31.16
CA PRO A 723 10.02 12.77 30.16
C PRO A 723 11.49 12.38 30.38
N SER A 724 11.83 11.13 30.07
CA SER A 724 13.13 10.51 30.31
C SER A 724 13.85 10.18 29.01
N GLU A 725 15.16 9.91 29.09
CA GLU A 725 15.97 9.50 27.93
C GLU A 725 15.45 8.23 27.23
N ASN A 726 14.80 7.32 27.96
CA ASN A 726 14.30 6.07 27.40
C ASN A 726 12.93 6.24 26.76
N GLN A 727 12.07 7.07 27.35
CA GLN A 727 10.68 7.22 26.91
C GLN A 727 10.52 8.35 25.91
N THR A 728 11.21 9.48 26.08
CA THR A 728 11.16 10.65 25.18
C THR A 728 12.56 11.30 25.06
N PRO A 729 13.53 10.61 24.43
CA PRO A 729 14.89 11.13 24.28
C PRO A 729 14.89 12.53 23.63
N GLY A 730 15.51 13.49 24.31
CA GLY A 730 15.65 14.87 23.85
C GLY A 730 14.36 15.68 23.87
N ARG A 731 13.34 15.26 24.62
CA ARG A 731 12.11 16.04 24.84
C ARG A 731 11.92 16.28 26.32
N MET A 732 12.16 17.52 26.76
CA MET A 732 12.09 17.96 28.14
C MET A 732 12.82 17.04 29.14
N ASN A 733 14.00 16.54 28.76
CA ASN A 733 14.80 15.70 29.67
C ASN A 733 15.54 16.59 30.66
N LEU A 734 14.99 16.70 31.88
CA LEU A 734 15.58 17.47 32.97
C LEU A 734 16.49 16.56 33.81
N PHE A 735 17.71 17.01 34.04
CA PHE A 735 18.73 16.33 34.83
C PHE A 735 19.08 17.18 36.06
N ASN A 736 18.97 16.58 37.23
CA ASN A 736 19.40 17.16 38.50
C ASN A 736 20.90 16.93 38.70
N LEU A 737 21.70 18.00 38.74
CA LEU A 737 23.16 17.94 38.92
C LEU A 737 23.57 18.36 40.34
N GLY A 738 22.63 18.28 41.30
CA GLY A 738 22.84 18.65 42.70
C GLY A 738 22.69 20.14 42.91
N SER A 739 23.69 20.94 42.52
CA SER A 739 23.66 22.39 42.74
C SER A 739 22.97 23.18 41.63
N TYR A 740 22.65 22.58 40.49
CA TYR A 740 21.95 23.20 39.37
C TYR A 740 21.27 22.10 38.52
N HIS A 741 20.53 22.50 37.48
CA HIS A 741 19.86 21.57 36.56
C HIS A 741 20.29 21.77 35.11
N ALA A 742 20.22 20.71 34.32
CA ALA A 742 20.37 20.75 32.86
C ALA A 742 19.11 20.21 32.18
N LEU A 743 18.58 20.92 31.19
CA LEU A 743 17.43 20.53 30.38
C LEU A 743 17.89 20.31 28.94
N VAL A 744 17.57 19.15 28.38
CA VAL A 744 17.78 18.86 26.94
C VAL A 744 16.44 18.83 26.24
N ASP A 745 16.27 19.67 25.21
CA ASP A 745 15.10 19.66 24.34
C ASP A 745 15.45 19.88 22.87
N TYR A 746 14.84 19.11 21.97
CA TYR A 746 15.06 19.16 20.51
C TYR A 746 14.19 20.23 19.80
N ALA A 747 13.81 21.29 20.51
CA ALA A 747 13.24 22.48 19.88
C ALA A 747 14.26 23.10 18.92
N HIS A 748 13.84 23.36 17.68
CA HIS A 748 14.70 23.85 16.59
C HIS A 748 14.01 24.89 15.70
N ASN A 749 12.79 25.30 16.07
CA ASN A 749 12.01 26.32 15.38
C ASN A 749 11.47 27.33 16.42
N PRO A 750 11.08 28.55 16.01
CA PRO A 750 10.60 29.59 16.92
C PRO A 750 9.46 29.14 17.84
N ALA A 751 8.47 28.42 17.30
CA ALA A 751 7.35 27.91 18.10
C ALA A 751 7.79 26.90 19.18
N GLY A 752 8.82 26.09 18.90
CA GLY A 752 9.42 25.17 19.86
C GLY A 752 10.19 25.90 20.96
N TYR A 753 10.98 26.92 20.59
CA TYR A 753 11.71 27.76 21.55
C TYR A 753 10.74 28.45 22.50
N GLU A 754 9.66 29.04 21.98
CA GLU A 754 8.63 29.69 22.80
C GLU A 754 7.92 28.71 23.74
N ALA A 755 7.62 27.50 23.26
CA ALA A 755 7.01 26.44 24.08
C ALA A 755 7.91 26.05 25.26
N VAL A 756 9.21 25.81 25.02
CA VAL A 756 10.19 25.55 26.09
C VAL A 756 10.36 26.78 26.99
N GLY A 757 10.34 27.99 26.42
CA GLY A 757 10.35 29.26 27.13
C GLY A 757 9.25 29.38 28.18
N GLY A 758 8.05 28.85 27.89
CA GLY A 758 6.94 28.78 28.86
C GLY A 758 7.29 28.01 30.14
N PHE A 759 8.13 26.97 30.07
CA PHE A 759 8.66 26.29 31.25
C PHE A 759 9.82 27.10 31.89
N VAL A 760 10.78 27.53 31.07
CA VAL A 760 12.01 28.19 31.53
C VAL A 760 11.75 29.50 32.27
N ARG A 761 10.74 30.29 31.85
CA ARG A 761 10.37 31.55 32.52
C ARG A 761 9.85 31.37 33.94
N ASN A 762 9.41 30.17 34.31
CA ASN A 762 9.00 29.85 35.68
C ASN A 762 10.17 29.41 36.57
N TRP A 763 11.38 29.25 36.02
CA TRP A 763 12.56 28.90 36.78
C TRP A 763 13.06 30.08 37.62
N ARG A 764 13.33 29.86 38.91
CA ARG A 764 13.68 30.93 39.86
C ARG A 764 15.17 31.30 39.90
N GLY A 765 16.05 30.42 39.39
CA GLY A 765 17.50 30.67 39.30
C GLY A 765 17.93 31.28 37.96
N GLU A 766 19.23 31.42 37.77
CA GLU A 766 19.81 31.85 36.47
C GLU A 766 19.38 30.91 35.34
N ARG A 767 18.98 31.48 34.20
CA ARG A 767 18.57 30.73 33.00
C ARG A 767 19.63 30.91 31.92
N LEU A 768 20.43 29.87 31.68
CA LEU A 768 21.46 29.85 30.65
C LEU A 768 20.98 29.01 29.46
N GLY A 769 21.00 29.57 28.25
CA GLY A 769 20.62 28.85 27.02
C GLY A 769 21.83 28.54 26.15
N VAL A 770 22.04 27.26 25.80
CA VAL A 770 22.94 26.83 24.73
C VAL A 770 22.08 26.64 23.47
N VAL A 771 22.12 27.65 22.59
CA VAL A 771 21.15 27.84 21.50
C VAL A 771 21.80 27.69 20.13
N GLY A 772 21.07 27.16 19.17
CA GLY A 772 21.48 27.01 17.78
C GLY A 772 20.27 26.70 16.89
N GLY A 773 20.50 26.66 15.58
CA GLY A 773 19.43 26.39 14.62
C GLY A 773 19.95 25.65 13.37
N PRO A 774 19.09 24.87 12.68
CA PRO A 774 19.48 24.20 11.45
C PRO A 774 19.76 25.21 10.32
N GLY A 775 20.82 24.98 9.54
CA GLY A 775 21.22 25.88 8.46
C GLY A 775 20.24 25.97 7.28
N ASP A 776 19.34 25.01 7.11
CA ASP A 776 18.29 25.01 6.07
C ASP A 776 17.05 25.83 6.43
N ARG A 777 17.09 26.62 7.50
CA ARG A 777 16.03 27.57 7.89
C ARG A 777 16.23 28.92 7.23
N ARG A 778 15.15 29.70 7.11
CA ARG A 778 15.20 31.04 6.51
C ARG A 778 15.87 32.00 7.49
N ASP A 779 16.49 33.06 6.97
CA ASP A 779 17.20 34.05 7.80
C ASP A 779 16.29 34.65 8.86
N GLU A 780 15.04 34.97 8.50
CA GLU A 780 14.04 35.50 9.43
C GLU A 780 13.71 34.53 10.57
N ASP A 781 13.72 33.21 10.31
CA ASP A 781 13.47 32.20 11.33
C ASP A 781 14.64 32.14 12.33
N LEU A 782 15.89 32.20 11.83
CA LEU A 782 17.10 32.20 12.67
C LEU A 782 17.24 33.49 13.50
N ILE A 783 16.89 34.64 12.92
CA ILE A 783 16.83 35.91 13.65
C ILE A 783 15.77 35.83 14.76
N LEU A 784 14.60 35.26 14.47
CA LEU A 784 13.55 35.09 15.47
C LEU A 784 13.96 34.13 16.60
N LEU A 785 14.72 33.07 16.32
CA LEU A 785 15.32 32.22 17.37
C LEU A 785 16.20 33.05 18.32
N GLY A 786 16.98 33.99 17.79
CA GLY A 786 17.79 34.91 18.57
C GLY A 786 16.96 35.83 19.47
N GLN A 787 15.90 36.43 18.92
CA GLN A 787 14.98 37.29 19.68
C GLN A 787 14.32 36.51 20.84
N LEU A 788 13.80 35.31 20.56
CA LEU A 788 13.21 34.46 21.58
C LEU A 788 14.22 34.05 22.65
N SER A 789 15.45 33.73 22.25
CA SER A 789 16.53 33.38 23.19
C SER A 789 16.79 34.53 24.18
N ALA A 790 16.81 35.78 23.71
CA ALA A 790 16.99 36.96 24.55
C ALA A 790 15.82 37.24 25.50
N GLN A 791 14.61 36.79 25.17
CA GLN A 791 13.43 36.88 26.05
C GLN A 791 13.38 35.75 27.10
N ILE A 792 13.97 34.59 26.80
CA ILE A 792 13.88 33.38 27.61
C ILE A 792 15.03 33.30 28.62
N PHE A 793 16.25 33.65 28.22
CA PHE A 793 17.47 33.40 28.97
C PHE A 793 18.13 34.68 29.50
N ASP A 794 18.78 34.56 30.65
CA ASP A 794 19.60 35.62 31.24
C ASP A 794 21.00 35.68 30.62
N ARG A 795 21.50 34.51 30.16
CA ARG A 795 22.78 34.32 29.47
C ARG A 795 22.64 33.33 28.33
N ILE A 796 23.34 33.57 27.24
CA ILE A 796 23.20 32.78 26.00
C ILE A 796 24.58 32.35 25.48
N ILE A 797 24.71 31.07 25.15
CA ILE A 797 25.83 30.52 24.37
C ILE A 797 25.28 30.17 22.99
N VAL A 798 25.72 30.88 21.96
CA VAL A 798 25.33 30.60 20.58
C VAL A 798 26.29 29.58 19.99
N LYS A 799 25.76 28.42 19.63
CA LYS A 799 26.46 27.33 18.94
C LYS A 799 25.94 27.17 17.51
N GLU A 800 26.64 26.35 16.74
CA GLU A 800 26.22 25.97 15.40
C GLU A 800 26.22 24.44 15.25
N ASP A 801 25.25 23.92 14.52
CA ASP A 801 25.16 22.48 14.19
C ASP A 801 26.39 22.06 13.37
N ASP A 802 26.86 20.82 13.52
CA ASP A 802 27.97 20.29 12.73
C ASP A 802 27.63 20.25 11.23
N ASP A 803 26.41 19.85 10.89
CA ASP A 803 25.87 19.94 9.53
C ASP A 803 25.34 21.36 9.23
N THR A 804 26.09 22.13 8.44
CA THR A 804 25.73 23.50 8.06
C THR A 804 24.62 23.59 7.01
N ARG A 805 24.22 22.46 6.41
CA ARG A 805 23.16 22.37 5.39
C ARG A 805 23.30 23.36 4.23
N GLY A 806 24.55 23.66 3.86
CA GLY A 806 24.89 24.52 2.74
C GLY A 806 25.20 25.97 3.08
N ARG A 807 25.11 26.38 4.36
CA ARG A 807 25.58 27.70 4.83
C ARG A 807 27.07 27.68 5.17
N GLU A 808 27.69 28.85 5.16
CA GLU A 808 29.06 29.02 5.64
C GLU A 808 29.11 28.91 7.17
N ARG A 809 30.18 28.31 7.71
CA ARG A 809 30.34 28.17 9.17
C ARG A 809 30.39 29.55 9.84
N GLY A 810 29.57 29.75 10.86
CA GLY A 810 29.42 31.01 11.60
C GLY A 810 28.21 31.83 11.16
N GLU A 811 27.72 31.62 9.93
CA GLU A 811 26.62 32.42 9.35
C GLU A 811 25.32 32.27 10.15
N VAL A 812 25.00 31.05 10.58
CA VAL A 812 23.81 30.78 11.42
C VAL A 812 23.93 31.48 12.77
N ALA A 813 25.11 31.39 13.39
CA ALA A 813 25.37 32.01 14.69
C ALA A 813 25.24 33.54 14.59
N ASP A 814 25.75 34.15 13.54
CA ASP A 814 25.65 35.60 13.29
C ASP A 814 24.19 36.06 13.13
N LEU A 815 23.35 35.28 12.44
CA LEU A 815 21.91 35.57 12.31
C LEU A 815 21.18 35.48 13.64
N ILE A 816 21.49 34.47 14.46
CA ILE A 816 20.93 34.36 15.82
C ILE A 816 21.39 35.53 16.68
N VAL A 817 22.68 35.88 16.67
CA VAL A 817 23.24 37.03 17.41
C VAL A 817 22.59 38.35 16.99
N LYS A 818 22.33 38.52 15.68
CA LYS A 818 21.59 39.68 15.17
C LYS A 818 20.21 39.77 15.82
N GLY A 819 19.48 38.66 15.93
CA GLY A 819 18.19 38.60 16.63
C GLY A 819 18.29 38.94 18.12
N ILE A 820 19.27 38.36 18.82
CA ILE A 820 19.56 38.63 20.23
C ILE A 820 19.76 40.14 20.45
N THR A 821 20.63 40.75 19.63
CA THR A 821 20.99 42.16 19.73
C THR A 821 19.82 43.10 19.40
N GLN A 822 18.96 42.71 18.45
CA GLN A 822 17.76 43.48 18.10
C GLN A 822 16.74 43.51 19.24
N GLU A 823 16.57 42.38 19.94
CA GLU A 823 15.60 42.26 21.02
C GLU A 823 16.10 42.91 22.32
N ASN A 824 17.33 42.57 22.74
CA ASN A 824 17.91 43.08 23.97
C ASN A 824 19.44 43.23 23.84
N PRO A 825 19.95 44.44 23.53
CA PRO A 825 21.40 44.69 23.43
C PRO A 825 22.19 44.46 24.72
N HIS A 826 21.52 44.33 25.87
CA HIS A 826 22.16 44.18 27.17
C HIS A 826 22.21 42.73 27.67
N VAL A 827 21.58 41.78 26.96
CA VAL A 827 21.68 40.36 27.32
C VAL A 827 23.10 39.86 27.08
N LYS A 828 23.64 39.09 28.02
CA LYS A 828 24.99 38.54 27.89
C LYS A 828 24.96 37.35 26.95
N TYR A 829 25.74 37.41 25.87
CA TYR A 829 25.92 36.27 24.97
C TYR A 829 27.40 36.01 24.66
N GLU A 830 27.72 34.76 24.36
CA GLU A 830 29.01 34.33 23.82
C GLU A 830 28.81 33.41 22.62
N ILE A 831 29.77 33.39 21.69
CA ILE A 831 29.72 32.53 20.50
C ILE A 831 30.74 31.42 20.66
N ILE A 832 30.26 30.18 20.74
CA ILE A 832 31.07 28.97 20.81
C ILE A 832 30.53 28.01 19.76
N LEU A 833 31.10 28.08 18.55
CA LEU A 833 30.54 27.36 17.39
C LEU A 833 30.54 25.84 17.55
N ASN A 834 31.49 25.27 18.31
CA ASN A 834 31.52 23.84 18.56
C ASN A 834 30.50 23.46 19.64
N GLU A 835 29.53 22.61 19.30
CA GLU A 835 28.46 22.21 20.23
C GLU A 835 28.99 21.56 21.51
N VAL A 836 30.03 20.71 21.42
CA VAL A 836 30.58 20.02 22.60
C VAL A 836 31.14 21.03 23.58
N THR A 837 31.99 21.94 23.10
CA THR A 837 32.59 22.99 23.93
C THR A 837 31.51 23.93 24.48
N ALA A 838 30.50 24.30 23.68
CA ALA A 838 29.41 25.16 24.13
C ALA A 838 28.60 24.54 25.28
N ILE A 839 28.33 23.24 25.21
CA ILE A 839 27.63 22.50 26.26
C ILE A 839 28.50 22.40 27.52
N GLU A 840 29.79 22.04 27.38
CA GLU A 840 30.70 21.92 28.51
C GLU A 840 30.88 23.26 29.25
N GLU A 841 31.01 24.36 28.51
CA GLU A 841 31.06 25.71 29.08
C GLU A 841 29.74 26.11 29.76
N GLY A 842 28.59 25.83 29.13
CA GLY A 842 27.28 26.09 29.74
C GLY A 842 27.10 25.38 31.09
N LEU A 843 27.51 24.11 31.16
CA LEU A 843 27.46 23.31 32.40
C LEU A 843 28.47 23.79 33.46
N ALA A 844 29.62 24.32 33.05
CA ALA A 844 30.65 24.82 33.97
C ALA A 844 30.32 26.21 34.55
N GLN A 845 29.62 27.05 33.79
CA GLN A 845 29.45 28.48 34.12
C GLN A 845 28.13 28.84 34.80
N VAL A 846 27.17 27.92 34.87
CA VAL A 846 25.85 28.19 35.47
C VAL A 846 25.94 28.37 36.99
N ALA A 847 25.19 29.35 37.50
CA ALA A 847 25.10 29.62 38.92
C ALA A 847 24.39 28.49 39.70
N GLN A 848 24.61 28.46 41.02
CA GLN A 848 23.84 27.60 41.91
C GLN A 848 22.33 27.88 41.79
N ASN A 849 21.53 26.81 41.83
CA ASN A 849 20.10 26.77 41.54
C ASN A 849 19.72 27.22 40.10
N GLY A 850 20.70 27.39 39.21
CA GLY A 850 20.47 27.75 37.82
C GLY A 850 20.00 26.58 36.97
N LEU A 851 19.60 26.91 35.74
CA LEU A 851 19.15 25.99 34.70
C LEU A 851 19.94 26.23 33.43
N VAL A 852 20.59 25.19 32.93
CA VAL A 852 21.20 25.16 31.59
C VAL A 852 20.23 24.48 30.64
N VAL A 853 19.76 25.18 29.63
CA VAL A 853 18.89 24.62 28.58
C VAL A 853 19.70 24.42 27.33
N ILE A 854 19.72 23.20 26.81
CA ILE A 854 20.50 22.81 25.64
C ILE A 854 19.54 22.45 24.53
N PHE A 855 19.66 23.15 23.39
CA PHE A 855 19.01 22.82 22.13
C PHE A 855 20.02 22.09 21.23
N PRO A 856 20.06 20.75 21.25
CA PRO A 856 21.15 20.00 20.65
C PRO A 856 20.89 19.69 19.18
N GLU A 857 21.96 19.58 18.39
CA GLU A 857 21.90 18.87 17.11
C GLU A 857 21.80 17.35 17.38
N SER A 858 22.66 16.86 18.29
CA SER A 858 22.72 15.44 18.66
C SER A 858 22.29 15.22 20.11
N VAL A 859 21.03 14.82 20.28
CA VAL A 859 20.44 14.49 21.59
C VAL A 859 21.31 13.50 22.37
N SER A 860 21.78 12.43 21.73
CA SER A 860 22.59 11.40 22.38
C SER A 860 23.94 11.95 22.87
N ARG A 861 24.55 12.87 22.11
CA ARG A 861 25.81 13.52 22.48
C ARG A 861 25.62 14.39 23.72
N SER A 862 24.61 15.25 23.72
CA SER A 862 24.34 16.17 24.82
C SER A 862 24.00 15.43 26.11
N ILE A 863 23.15 14.41 26.05
CA ILE A 863 22.84 13.56 27.22
C ILE A 863 24.11 12.86 27.73
N SER A 864 24.98 12.38 26.84
CA SER A 864 26.25 11.75 27.23
C SER A 864 27.21 12.72 27.93
N LEU A 865 27.25 13.98 27.50
CA LEU A 865 28.05 15.03 28.15
C LEU A 865 27.51 15.32 29.55
N ILE A 866 26.21 15.52 29.71
CA ILE A 866 25.57 15.76 31.02
C ILE A 866 25.83 14.59 31.97
N LYS A 867 25.75 13.34 31.50
CA LYS A 867 26.00 12.15 32.31
C LYS A 867 27.40 12.09 32.92
N LYS A 868 28.41 12.71 32.29
CA LYS A 868 29.76 12.80 32.87
C LYS A 868 29.81 13.62 34.17
N HIS A 869 28.80 14.47 34.40
CA HIS A 869 28.65 15.25 35.63
C HIS A 869 27.87 14.50 36.73
N ASN A 870 27.60 13.20 36.55
CA ASN A 870 26.96 12.31 37.53
C ASN A 870 25.63 12.85 38.07
N PRO A 871 24.60 12.99 37.23
CA PRO A 871 23.28 13.47 37.67
C PRO A 871 22.70 12.59 38.77
N ILE A 872 22.08 13.27 39.75
CA ILE A 872 21.39 12.64 40.86
C ILE A 872 20.11 11.99 40.32
N SER A 873 19.87 10.74 40.69
CA SER A 873 18.62 10.06 40.36
C SER A 873 17.50 10.63 41.23
N ASP A 874 16.54 11.33 40.63
CA ASP A 874 15.37 11.83 41.34
C ASP A 874 14.48 10.64 41.77
N ASN A 875 14.61 10.24 43.04
CA ASN A 875 13.61 9.43 43.72
C ASN A 875 12.41 10.31 44.11
N GLY A 876 11.65 10.78 43.12
CA GLY A 876 10.40 11.49 43.28
C GLY A 876 10.55 12.91 43.86
N LEU A 877 10.07 13.90 43.11
CA LEU A 877 9.81 15.24 43.64
C LEU A 877 8.68 15.14 44.69
N GLY A 878 9.05 14.83 45.94
CA GLY A 878 8.23 15.02 47.12
C GLY A 878 8.66 16.30 47.82
N GLY A 879 7.87 17.36 47.62
CA GLY A 879 7.97 18.65 48.29
C GLY A 879 6.64 19.36 48.23
#